data_AF-A0A9K3H420-F1
#
_entry.id   AF-A0A9K3H420-F1
#
_cell.length_a   1.000
_cell.length_b   1.000
_cell.length_c   1.000
_cell.angle_alpha   90.00
_cell.angle_beta   90.00
_cell.angle_gamma   90.00
#
_symmetry.space_group_name_H-M   'P 1'
#
loop_
_entity.id
_entity.type
_entity.pdbx_description
1 polymer ?
#
loop_
_entity_poly.entity_id
_entity_poly.type
_entity_poly.pdbx_seq_one_letter_code
_entity_poly.pdbx_strand_id
1 'polypeptide(L)'
;MGPKVSNAPQDFWKPSRGGSSPASNDANRCYDPSTKQADVASNPLPAGLPAYHASEQGPWCTVISYDACVRLCLKYFFQGSSEARVFLEKECSLLQTAFCLDQKLLQPEAELLSKRASELVVHGVLKKPQKTFGKLKVEVRKVKMVVDAPNGCTFSSIKNPPVLKLQKFNRRLSGMKSTVHSEWEALKQVRVAPKFSSKGSLSHQSLAYLHFGTHYMRDMAGLLKVGITSLHNAPTLPEPAQETYLCSLRLKSSSDGDVTRMQPGSCETHVFLPDGMRDDLIVEVTDSKGKYCGHAIAQMADIADDLGDKLRWCPIYHEPEHELVGRIQLNIHYSTSTDESNNVKCGIVAETIAYDSVLEAAMKVQKFKQRNLLLHGPWKWLVTKFAVYYGVSDAYAKLRYLSYVMDVATPTADCLNVVHDLLSPVIACKVKGTLSSQENRMLVRLSDKIEQTIALVFENYKSLDEKSPSGLTDKPTPASGFISPALKPALKLYNLLHDIKTPEAQMQLCKYFQTAVRKILGRHLAETSEFVSSSGEKSTMDQIVYSNACQKMKSLCLTIRDEIVSDTKIHKQNVLPGFLDLPNLSSALYSLELCNRMRGFLTLCPPISLSPPVTDLIITTCDFQKDLAYWNISPVKGGVDAKELFHIHITRLMRDKRLELLESCKLDKGVGPQISTSIFVDDMYKKLEETLREYQVIVSRWPEYTLDLEKVIADTERVVMETLEKKYSDILSTLKEHTIPVKAVQYVQRFAKGNSLPYSFPEELGTLFNSMKKMLEVLQPEIEKQFKSRISCISQSENAVPGELLSEVTVTLRTKFRNYMQGAVEKLAGNTKLQNTTNLKKVIQEAKESVGESDIRNRMQPLKDILTKTISDLHGSLENHVFVIFCRTLWDRMGQDVLKVLENKKENWTCKASRVALSVLNETFASEMQRLVGHTLEDKDVEAPRSILEVQSILCK
;
A
#
# COMPACT_ATOMS: atom_id res chain seq x y z
N MET A 1 -41.70 -45.93 -10.01
CA MET A 1 -42.78 -46.71 -9.38
C MET A 1 -42.69 -46.49 -7.87
N GLY A 2 -43.65 -45.78 -7.27
CA GLY A 2 -43.85 -45.76 -5.79
C GLY A 2 -44.53 -47.05 -5.31
N PRO A 3 -44.83 -47.26 -4.00
CA PRO A 3 -45.84 -46.49 -3.21
C PRO A 3 -45.37 -46.12 -1.75
N LYS A 4 -45.84 -45.03 -1.09
CA LYS A 4 -47.10 -44.74 -0.31
C LYS A 4 -47.22 -45.54 1.03
N VAL A 5 -47.75 -45.10 2.20
CA VAL A 5 -48.55 -43.93 2.70
C VAL A 5 -48.76 -44.09 4.26
N SER A 6 -48.88 -43.00 5.05
CA SER A 6 -50.00 -42.56 5.99
C SER A 6 -49.52 -42.47 7.46
N ASN A 7 -50.02 -41.66 8.41
CA ASN A 7 -50.97 -40.52 8.52
C ASN A 7 -50.79 -39.89 9.94
N ALA A 8 -51.15 -38.61 10.11
CA ALA A 8 -51.28 -37.87 11.40
C ALA A 8 -52.60 -38.23 12.15
N PRO A 9 -52.95 -37.72 13.38
CA PRO A 9 -53.34 -36.29 13.61
C PRO A 9 -53.19 -35.64 15.04
N GLN A 10 -53.17 -34.29 15.05
CA GLN A 10 -53.79 -33.22 15.90
C GLN A 10 -54.05 -33.25 17.45
N ASP A 11 -53.67 -32.09 18.06
CA ASP A 11 -54.39 -31.13 18.95
C ASP A 11 -54.55 -31.23 20.50
N PHE A 12 -53.98 -30.20 21.17
CA PHE A 12 -54.43 -29.30 22.27
C PHE A 12 -55.18 -29.80 23.55
N TRP A 13 -54.69 -29.41 24.75
CA TRP A 13 -55.29 -28.46 25.74
C TRP A 13 -54.46 -28.40 27.07
N LYS A 14 -54.27 -27.18 27.63
CA LYS A 14 -53.74 -26.84 29.00
C LYS A 14 -54.81 -27.14 30.10
N PRO A 15 -54.72 -26.76 31.42
CA PRO A 15 -53.72 -26.07 32.28
C PRO A 15 -53.56 -26.64 33.73
N SER A 16 -52.73 -26.05 34.61
CA SER A 16 -53.07 -25.77 36.04
C SER A 16 -52.04 -24.91 36.81
N ARG A 17 -52.55 -24.18 37.82
CA ARG A 17 -51.99 -23.06 38.60
C ARG A 17 -51.41 -23.45 39.97
N GLY A 18 -50.63 -22.51 40.55
CA GLY A 18 -50.47 -22.27 42.01
C GLY A 18 -48.98 -22.25 42.42
N GLY A 19 -48.37 -21.26 43.08
CA GLY A 19 -48.81 -20.03 43.75
C GLY A 19 -48.36 -20.06 45.23
N SER A 20 -47.25 -19.37 45.60
CA SER A 20 -47.01 -18.74 46.92
C SER A 20 -45.55 -18.28 47.13
N SER A 21 -45.34 -16.99 47.42
CA SER A 21 -44.17 -16.36 48.08
C SER A 21 -44.18 -16.69 49.61
N PRO A 22 -43.19 -16.36 50.51
CA PRO A 22 -42.40 -15.10 50.59
C PRO A 22 -40.95 -15.15 51.19
N ALA A 23 -40.26 -13.98 51.14
CA ALA A 23 -39.29 -13.35 52.09
C ALA A 23 -38.11 -14.18 52.68
N SER A 24 -36.94 -13.69 53.10
CA SER A 24 -36.18 -12.43 53.19
C SER A 24 -34.79 -12.81 53.76
N ASN A 25 -33.70 -12.10 53.44
CA ASN A 25 -32.69 -11.62 54.40
C ASN A 25 -31.44 -11.07 53.70
N ASP A 26 -31.22 -9.77 53.94
CA ASP A 26 -29.96 -9.07 53.80
C ASP A 26 -28.92 -9.56 54.82
N ALA A 27 -27.63 -9.56 54.45
CA ALA A 27 -26.66 -8.58 54.94
C ALA A 27 -25.18 -9.00 54.72
N ASN A 28 -24.41 -8.00 54.27
CA ASN A 28 -22.97 -7.76 54.45
C ASN A 28 -21.92 -8.57 53.66
N ARG A 29 -21.27 -7.88 52.71
CA ARG A 29 -19.94 -7.27 52.97
C ARG A 29 -19.54 -6.24 51.90
N CYS A 30 -19.00 -5.13 52.39
CA CYS A 30 -18.50 -3.95 51.68
C CYS A 30 -17.42 -4.25 50.63
N TYR A 31 -17.42 -3.46 49.55
CA TYR A 31 -16.25 -3.22 48.72
C TYR A 31 -16.04 -1.72 48.45
N ASP A 32 -14.77 -1.34 48.59
CA ASP A 32 -14.14 -0.03 48.51
C ASP A 32 -14.29 0.67 47.13
N PRO A 33 -14.41 2.01 47.06
CA PRO A 33 -14.51 2.74 45.79
C PRO A 33 -13.19 3.42 45.43
N SER A 34 -12.27 2.77 44.70
CA SER A 34 -11.14 3.51 44.11
C SER A 34 -10.41 2.78 42.97
N THR A 35 -11.01 2.68 41.79
CA THR A 35 -10.29 2.79 40.50
C THR A 35 -11.28 2.84 39.33
N LYS A 36 -11.65 4.04 38.90
CA LYS A 36 -12.29 4.24 37.59
C LYS A 36 -11.18 4.52 36.57
N GLN A 37 -10.71 3.48 35.90
CA GLN A 37 -10.04 3.63 34.62
C GLN A 37 -11.12 3.62 33.54
N ALA A 38 -11.09 4.62 32.67
CA ALA A 38 -12.14 4.90 31.71
C ALA A 38 -12.15 3.86 30.58
N ASP A 39 -13.02 2.85 30.69
CA ASP A 39 -13.48 2.09 29.53
C ASP A 39 -14.46 2.94 28.74
N VAL A 40 -14.01 3.43 27.58
CA VAL A 40 -14.86 4.03 26.56
C VAL A 40 -15.64 2.88 25.91
N ALA A 41 -16.72 2.46 26.57
CA ALA A 41 -17.77 1.69 25.92
C ALA A 41 -18.45 2.61 24.89
N SER A 42 -18.28 2.27 23.61
CA SER A 42 -19.02 2.84 22.50
C SER A 42 -20.51 2.56 22.69
N ASN A 43 -21.23 3.55 23.23
CA ASN A 43 -22.70 3.53 23.26
C ASN A 43 -23.23 3.36 21.83
N PRO A 44 -24.14 2.41 21.56
CA PRO A 44 -24.81 2.33 20.27
C PRO A 44 -25.69 3.59 20.10
N LEU A 45 -25.55 4.27 18.96
CA LEU A 45 -26.39 5.42 18.57
C LEU A 45 -27.88 5.02 18.68
N PRO A 46 -28.77 5.89 19.21
CA PRO A 46 -30.20 5.58 19.27
C PRO A 46 -30.78 5.43 17.87
N ALA A 47 -31.65 4.44 17.67
CA ALA A 47 -32.36 4.19 16.40
C ALA A 47 -33.07 5.48 15.93
N GLY A 48 -32.71 5.96 14.73
CA GLY A 48 -33.21 7.21 14.19
C GLY A 48 -34.72 7.20 13.98
N LEU A 49 -35.41 8.16 14.59
CA LEU A 49 -36.79 8.51 14.25
C LEU A 49 -36.77 9.54 13.11
N PRO A 50 -37.78 9.58 12.21
CA PRO A 50 -37.86 10.58 11.16
C PRO A 50 -37.91 12.00 11.73
N ALA A 51 -37.31 12.97 11.03
CA ALA A 51 -37.41 14.37 11.42
C ALA A 51 -38.78 14.92 10.99
N TYR A 52 -39.73 14.93 11.92
CA TYR A 52 -41.10 15.39 11.66
C TYR A 52 -41.20 16.93 11.49
N HIS A 53 -41.10 17.39 10.24
CA HIS A 53 -41.10 18.80 9.84
C HIS A 53 -42.47 19.52 9.92
N ALA A 54 -43.60 18.83 9.83
CA ALA A 54 -44.95 19.42 9.91
C ALA A 54 -45.33 19.77 11.36
N SER A 55 -44.75 19.05 12.33
CA SER A 55 -44.90 19.32 13.75
C SER A 55 -44.33 20.68 14.19
N GLU A 56 -43.50 21.32 13.34
CA GLU A 56 -42.94 22.66 13.57
C GLU A 56 -43.90 23.79 13.16
N GLN A 57 -44.92 23.51 12.33
CA GLN A 57 -45.78 24.50 11.66
C GLN A 57 -46.96 25.03 12.50
N GLY A 58 -46.93 24.82 13.83
CA GLY A 58 -47.91 25.34 14.78
C GLY A 58 -49.17 24.48 14.97
N PRO A 59 -49.86 24.61 16.12
CA PRO A 59 -51.01 23.77 16.48
C PRO A 59 -52.23 23.96 15.56
N TRP A 60 -52.39 25.12 14.94
CA TRP A 60 -53.50 25.43 14.04
C TRP A 60 -53.51 24.58 12.76
N CYS A 61 -52.34 24.35 12.16
CA CYS A 61 -52.20 23.46 10.99
C CYS A 61 -52.64 22.03 11.32
N THR A 62 -52.33 21.56 12.55
CA THR A 62 -52.77 20.26 13.04
C THR A 62 -54.30 20.15 13.12
N VAL A 63 -54.98 21.18 13.63
CA VAL A 63 -56.45 21.22 13.75
C VAL A 63 -57.13 21.24 12.38
N ILE A 64 -56.63 22.05 11.45
CA ILE A 64 -57.18 22.13 10.08
C ILE A 64 -57.01 20.79 9.35
N SER A 65 -55.87 20.13 9.53
CA SER A 65 -55.59 18.82 8.92
C SER A 65 -56.50 17.72 9.48
N TYR A 66 -56.79 17.76 10.79
CA TYR A 66 -57.75 16.88 11.43
C TYR A 66 -59.16 17.07 10.87
N ASP A 67 -59.65 18.32 10.80
CA ASP A 67 -60.98 18.62 10.25
C ASP A 67 -61.11 18.15 8.79
N ALA A 68 -60.07 18.37 7.99
CA ALA A 68 -59.99 17.87 6.62
C ALA A 68 -60.06 16.33 6.54
N CYS A 69 -59.37 15.60 7.44
CA CYS A 69 -59.48 14.14 7.53
C CYS A 69 -60.88 13.68 7.90
N VAL A 70 -61.55 14.34 8.85
CA VAL A 70 -62.91 13.98 9.28
C VAL A 70 -63.91 14.19 8.14
N ARG A 71 -63.84 15.34 7.44
CA ARG A 71 -64.69 15.62 6.26
C ARG A 71 -64.49 14.58 5.16
N LEU A 72 -63.24 14.21 4.89
CA LEU A 72 -62.90 13.17 3.92
C LEU A 72 -63.48 11.82 4.32
N CYS A 73 -63.28 11.39 5.57
CA CYS A 73 -63.80 10.14 6.08
C CYS A 73 -65.33 10.09 6.04
N LEU A 74 -66.03 11.17 6.43
CA LEU A 74 -67.49 11.26 6.34
C LEU A 74 -67.98 11.10 4.89
N LYS A 75 -67.36 11.81 3.94
CA LYS A 75 -67.71 11.69 2.52
C LYS A 75 -67.58 10.24 2.03
N TYR A 76 -66.45 9.59 2.30
CA TYR A 76 -66.21 8.22 1.84
C TYR A 76 -66.99 7.16 2.64
N PHE A 77 -67.39 7.45 3.87
CA PHE A 77 -68.30 6.62 4.65
C PHE A 77 -69.69 6.57 4.01
N PHE A 78 -70.24 7.71 3.57
CA PHE A 78 -71.49 7.74 2.81
C PHE A 78 -71.38 7.07 1.42
N GLN A 79 -70.17 6.86 0.91
CA GLN A 79 -69.89 6.12 -0.31
C GLN A 79 -69.60 4.62 -0.07
N GLY A 80 -69.75 4.13 1.17
CA GLY A 80 -69.60 2.71 1.51
C GLY A 80 -68.17 2.22 1.75
N SER A 81 -67.20 3.13 1.99
CA SER A 81 -65.81 2.75 2.28
C SER A 81 -65.68 2.14 3.69
N SER A 82 -65.25 0.88 3.78
CA SER A 82 -64.99 0.20 5.04
C SER A 82 -63.84 0.80 5.84
N GLU A 83 -62.84 1.34 5.15
CA GLU A 83 -61.63 1.93 5.74
C GLU A 83 -61.91 3.29 6.39
N ALA A 84 -62.89 4.03 5.86
CA ALA A 84 -63.32 5.31 6.42
C ALA A 84 -63.99 5.14 7.80
N ARG A 85 -64.73 4.03 7.99
CA ARG A 85 -65.43 3.72 9.24
C ARG A 85 -64.46 3.65 10.43
N VAL A 86 -63.28 3.07 10.23
CA VAL A 86 -62.24 2.93 11.28
C VAL A 86 -61.84 4.28 11.88
N PHE A 87 -61.88 5.36 11.10
CA PHE A 87 -61.50 6.70 11.56
C PHE A 87 -62.66 7.48 12.20
N LEU A 88 -63.91 7.07 11.98
CA LEU A 88 -65.11 7.72 12.52
C LEU A 88 -65.64 7.02 13.78
N GLU A 89 -65.15 5.82 14.09
CA GLU A 89 -65.51 5.08 15.30
C GLU A 89 -65.09 5.83 16.57
N LYS A 90 -65.92 5.73 17.62
CA LYS A 90 -65.70 6.35 18.93
C LYS A 90 -65.33 7.83 18.80
N GLU A 91 -66.20 8.60 18.14
CA GLU A 91 -66.06 10.06 17.99
C GLU A 91 -64.73 10.52 17.39
N CYS A 92 -64.19 9.77 16.42
CA CYS A 92 -62.89 10.04 15.80
C CYS A 92 -61.68 9.99 16.75
N SER A 93 -61.80 9.29 17.89
CA SER A 93 -60.72 9.15 18.89
C SER A 93 -59.36 8.75 18.29
N LEU A 94 -59.34 7.85 17.29
CA LEU A 94 -58.11 7.46 16.61
C LEU A 94 -57.41 8.64 15.92
N LEU A 95 -58.18 9.52 15.26
CA LEU A 95 -57.64 10.74 14.65
C LEU A 95 -57.26 11.77 15.73
N GLN A 96 -58.08 11.96 16.76
CA GLN A 96 -57.79 12.91 17.85
C GLN A 96 -56.47 12.61 18.55
N THR A 97 -56.25 11.33 18.91
CA THR A 97 -54.99 10.88 19.51
C THR A 97 -53.81 10.98 18.53
N ALA A 98 -54.01 10.63 17.25
CA ALA A 98 -52.93 10.68 16.24
C ALA A 98 -52.43 12.10 15.95
N PHE A 99 -53.33 13.09 16.00
CA PHE A 99 -53.00 14.51 15.84
C PHE A 99 -52.64 15.19 17.19
N CYS A 100 -52.63 14.44 18.31
CA CYS A 100 -52.38 14.95 19.66
C CYS A 100 -53.29 16.13 20.05
N LEU A 101 -54.57 16.08 19.67
CA LEU A 101 -55.52 17.17 19.91
C LEU A 101 -55.95 17.27 21.38
N ASP A 102 -55.93 16.14 22.10
CA ASP A 102 -56.28 16.02 23.52
C ASP A 102 -55.42 16.91 24.43
N GLN A 103 -54.20 17.27 23.98
CA GLN A 103 -53.25 18.13 24.71
C GLN A 103 -53.25 19.59 24.22
N LYS A 104 -53.85 19.89 23.06
CA LYS A 104 -53.71 21.18 22.37
C LYS A 104 -54.97 22.05 22.38
N LEU A 105 -56.15 21.45 22.46
CA LEU A 105 -57.42 22.19 22.38
C LEU A 105 -57.82 22.92 23.67
N LEU A 106 -57.08 22.75 24.77
CA LEU A 106 -57.40 23.31 26.10
C LEU A 106 -56.31 24.23 26.69
N GLN A 107 -55.26 24.58 25.94
CA GLN A 107 -54.19 25.47 26.44
C GLN A 107 -54.14 26.79 25.63
N PRO A 108 -54.05 27.97 26.28
CA PRO A 108 -53.91 29.25 25.58
C PRO A 108 -52.56 29.34 24.82
N GLU A 109 -52.57 30.00 23.65
CA GLU A 109 -51.44 30.08 22.71
C GLU A 109 -50.12 30.54 23.35
N ALA A 110 -50.19 31.40 24.37
CA ALA A 110 -49.04 31.89 25.13
C ALA A 110 -48.33 30.82 25.99
N GLU A 111 -49.06 29.82 26.52
CA GLU A 111 -48.47 28.71 27.31
C GLU A 111 -47.81 27.64 26.44
N LEU A 112 -48.30 27.46 25.20
CA LEU A 112 -47.72 26.50 24.25
C LEU A 112 -46.39 27.00 23.68
N LEU A 113 -46.24 28.32 23.50
CA LEU A 113 -44.99 28.95 23.06
C LEU A 113 -43.91 28.94 24.16
N SER A 114 -44.30 29.00 25.45
CA SER A 114 -43.36 28.98 26.58
C SER A 114 -42.80 27.59 26.89
N LYS A 115 -43.62 26.52 26.80
CA LYS A 115 -43.14 25.13 26.94
C LYS A 115 -42.17 24.71 25.83
N ARG A 116 -42.32 25.26 24.62
CA ARG A 116 -41.46 25.02 23.45
C ARG A 116 -39.99 25.40 23.71
N ALA A 117 -39.74 26.42 24.53
CA ALA A 117 -38.40 26.85 24.91
C ALA A 117 -37.73 25.92 25.94
N SER A 118 -38.51 25.19 26.74
CA SER A 118 -38.01 24.31 27.80
C SER A 118 -37.77 22.86 27.33
N GLU A 119 -38.53 22.36 26.36
CA GLU A 119 -38.34 21.00 25.80
C GLU A 119 -37.21 20.92 24.76
N LEU A 120 -36.80 22.05 24.16
CA LEU A 120 -35.66 22.17 23.25
C LEU A 120 -34.29 21.81 23.88
N VAL A 121 -34.23 21.65 25.21
CA VAL A 121 -32.98 21.38 25.94
C VAL A 121 -32.72 19.87 26.14
N VAL A 122 -33.70 18.98 25.92
CA VAL A 122 -33.57 17.55 26.33
C VAL A 122 -33.46 16.56 25.16
N HIS A 123 -33.69 16.94 23.90
CA HIS A 123 -33.56 16.03 22.75
C HIS A 123 -32.68 16.57 21.63
N GLY A 124 -31.42 16.11 21.58
CA GLY A 124 -30.60 16.04 20.37
C GLY A 124 -29.94 17.32 19.90
N VAL A 125 -28.76 17.16 19.29
CA VAL A 125 -27.92 18.22 18.72
C VAL A 125 -28.75 19.17 17.85
N LEU A 126 -28.74 20.45 18.21
CA LEU A 126 -29.33 21.56 17.43
C LEU A 126 -28.71 21.58 16.03
N LYS A 127 -29.38 21.00 15.03
CA LYS A 127 -29.06 21.28 13.63
C LYS A 127 -29.52 22.71 13.34
N LYS A 128 -28.63 23.54 12.77
CA LYS A 128 -28.99 24.87 12.25
C LYS A 128 -30.29 24.76 11.45
N PRO A 129 -31.24 25.71 11.60
CA PRO A 129 -32.45 25.72 10.79
C PRO A 129 -32.07 25.60 9.32
N GLN A 130 -32.74 24.69 8.61
CA GLN A 130 -32.56 24.46 7.18
C GLN A 130 -32.69 25.81 6.47
N LYS A 131 -31.62 26.30 5.82
CA LYS A 131 -31.70 27.50 4.97
C LYS A 131 -32.69 27.21 3.85
N THR A 132 -33.93 27.68 3.98
CA THR A 132 -34.82 27.86 2.84
C THR A 132 -34.16 28.88 1.92
N PHE A 133 -33.91 28.50 0.66
CA PHE A 133 -33.32 29.39 -0.34
C PHE A 133 -34.18 30.65 -0.45
N GLY A 134 -33.50 31.79 -0.47
CA GLY A 134 -34.12 33.08 -0.17
C GLY A 134 -34.98 33.63 -1.30
N LYS A 135 -35.87 34.55 -0.93
CA LYS A 135 -36.69 35.37 -1.84
C LYS A 135 -35.78 36.42 -2.47
N LEU A 136 -35.74 36.48 -3.81
CA LEU A 136 -34.97 37.48 -4.54
C LEU A 136 -35.91 38.56 -5.07
N LYS A 137 -35.99 39.70 -4.40
CA LYS A 137 -36.76 40.86 -4.88
C LYS A 137 -35.84 41.77 -5.70
N VAL A 138 -36.17 41.95 -6.98
CA VAL A 138 -35.36 42.70 -7.95
C VAL A 138 -36.14 43.89 -8.48
N GLU A 139 -35.46 45.03 -8.59
CA GLU A 139 -35.95 46.25 -9.22
C GLU A 139 -34.87 46.80 -10.16
N VAL A 140 -35.27 47.16 -11.39
CA VAL A 140 -34.36 47.79 -12.36
C VAL A 140 -34.42 49.31 -12.19
N ARG A 141 -33.30 49.92 -11.79
CA ARG A 141 -33.24 51.36 -11.49
C ARG A 141 -32.81 52.18 -12.71
N LYS A 142 -31.68 51.83 -13.32
CA LYS A 142 -31.06 52.62 -14.41
C LYS A 142 -30.35 51.71 -15.39
N VAL A 143 -30.44 52.04 -16.67
CA VAL A 143 -29.63 51.41 -17.74
C VAL A 143 -28.76 52.51 -18.35
N LYS A 144 -27.48 52.21 -18.55
CA LYS A 144 -26.53 53.09 -19.24
C LYS A 144 -25.85 52.31 -20.34
N MET A 145 -26.17 52.61 -21.58
CA MET A 145 -25.46 52.08 -22.74
C MET A 145 -24.25 52.96 -23.04
N VAL A 146 -23.18 52.38 -23.57
CA VAL A 146 -22.03 53.14 -24.04
C VAL A 146 -22.42 53.79 -25.38
N VAL A 147 -22.61 55.12 -25.37
CA VAL A 147 -22.93 55.90 -26.58
C VAL A 147 -21.62 56.27 -27.27
N ASP A 148 -21.46 55.91 -28.54
CA ASP A 148 -20.33 56.38 -29.36
C ASP A 148 -20.35 57.91 -29.50
N ALA A 149 -19.17 58.52 -29.36
CA ALA A 149 -18.94 59.95 -29.07
C ALA A 149 -19.18 60.92 -30.26
N PRO A 150 -19.46 62.22 -30.01
CA PRO A 150 -19.22 63.25 -31.02
C PRO A 150 -17.72 63.59 -31.09
N ASN A 151 -17.20 63.55 -32.32
CA ASN A 151 -15.80 63.82 -32.64
C ASN A 151 -15.40 65.28 -32.41
N GLY A 152 -14.33 65.47 -31.63
CA GLY A 152 -13.54 66.69 -31.50
C GLY A 152 -12.32 66.45 -30.61
N CYS A 153 -11.23 65.93 -31.20
CA CYS A 153 -9.87 65.71 -30.65
C CYS A 153 -9.77 64.74 -29.44
N THR A 154 -9.09 63.58 -29.46
CA THR A 154 -8.08 63.04 -30.39
C THR A 154 -8.04 61.50 -30.29
N PHE A 155 -8.43 60.83 -31.38
CA PHE A 155 -8.07 59.50 -31.95
C PHE A 155 -7.71 58.28 -31.07
N SER A 156 -8.69 57.36 -30.99
CA SER A 156 -8.70 55.91 -31.30
C SER A 156 -7.48 54.96 -31.09
N SER A 157 -7.72 53.98 -30.21
CA SER A 157 -7.58 52.51 -30.34
C SER A 157 -6.31 51.87 -30.94
N ILE A 158 -5.61 51.06 -30.12
CA ILE A 158 -4.91 49.85 -30.57
C ILE A 158 -5.23 48.70 -29.59
N LYS A 159 -5.83 47.63 -30.11
CA LYS A 159 -5.81 46.27 -29.52
C LYS A 159 -4.39 45.68 -29.68
N ASN A 160 -3.78 45.24 -28.58
CA ASN A 160 -2.68 44.25 -28.43
C ASN A 160 -1.29 44.52 -29.11
N PRO A 161 -0.21 43.84 -28.64
CA PRO A 161 0.91 44.41 -27.87
C PRO A 161 2.12 44.84 -28.75
N PRO A 162 3.13 45.58 -28.24
CA PRO A 162 4.40 45.69 -28.95
C PRO A 162 5.56 45.09 -28.16
N VAL A 163 6.03 43.94 -28.64
CA VAL A 163 7.42 43.52 -28.51
C VAL A 163 8.28 44.44 -29.39
N LEU A 164 9.39 44.92 -28.82
CA LEU A 164 10.56 45.54 -29.47
C LEU A 164 10.40 46.93 -30.12
N LYS A 165 10.88 47.95 -29.38
CA LYS A 165 12.03 48.78 -29.82
C LYS A 165 12.73 49.42 -28.62
N LEU A 166 13.36 48.52 -27.87
CA LEU A 166 14.54 48.73 -27.06
C LEU A 166 15.62 49.48 -27.88
N GLN A 167 15.68 50.82 -27.84
CA GLN A 167 16.92 51.57 -28.14
C GLN A 167 16.90 53.10 -27.93
N LYS A 168 15.76 53.75 -27.65
CA LYS A 168 15.75 55.23 -27.44
C LYS A 168 15.38 55.72 -26.04
N PHE A 169 15.04 54.81 -25.13
CA PHE A 169 14.95 55.10 -23.68
C PHE A 169 16.32 54.99 -22.97
N ASN A 170 17.35 54.47 -23.67
CA ASN A 170 18.71 54.25 -23.15
C ASN A 170 19.63 55.49 -23.17
N ARG A 171 19.11 56.71 -23.37
CA ARG A 171 19.93 57.95 -23.30
C ARG A 171 19.38 59.06 -22.39
N ARG A 172 18.29 58.82 -21.65
CA ARG A 172 17.79 59.77 -20.63
C ARG A 172 17.56 59.16 -19.25
N LEU A 173 17.92 57.88 -19.06
CA LEU A 173 17.93 57.18 -17.77
C LEU A 173 19.35 56.93 -17.22
N SER A 174 20.36 57.57 -17.81
CA SER A 174 21.76 57.54 -17.35
C SER A 174 22.15 58.72 -16.45
N GLY A 175 21.22 59.65 -16.15
CA GLY A 175 21.49 60.82 -15.32
C GLY A 175 20.95 60.75 -13.88
N MET A 176 20.23 59.67 -13.51
CA MET A 176 19.55 59.61 -12.22
C MET A 176 19.58 58.19 -11.62
N LYS A 177 20.73 57.52 -11.78
CA LYS A 177 21.00 56.15 -11.32
C LYS A 177 22.34 56.00 -10.58
N SER A 178 22.88 57.08 -10.02
CA SER A 178 24.16 57.07 -9.29
C SER A 178 24.07 57.47 -7.82
N THR A 179 22.88 57.61 -7.22
CA THR A 179 22.75 58.05 -5.81
C THR A 179 21.75 57.27 -4.96
N VAL A 180 21.25 56.12 -5.42
CA VAL A 180 20.34 55.27 -4.60
C VAL A 180 20.77 53.80 -4.57
N HIS A 181 21.89 53.45 -5.20
CA HIS A 181 22.45 52.08 -5.16
C HIS A 181 23.58 51.91 -4.11
N SER A 182 23.93 52.94 -3.35
CA SER A 182 24.92 52.85 -2.27
C SER A 182 24.32 52.58 -0.88
N GLU A 183 23.00 52.70 -0.70
CA GLU A 183 22.36 52.53 0.62
C GLU A 183 21.54 51.23 0.76
N TRP A 184 21.26 50.52 -0.34
CA TRP A 184 20.47 49.28 -0.28
C TRP A 184 21.32 48.00 -0.08
N GLU A 185 22.65 48.07 -0.22
CA GLU A 185 23.55 46.95 0.07
C GLU A 185 24.04 46.87 1.53
N ALA A 186 23.64 47.81 2.40
CA ALA A 186 24.07 47.81 3.81
C ALA A 186 23.12 47.08 4.79
N LEU A 187 21.98 46.55 4.36
CA LEU A 187 20.97 45.94 5.25
C LEU A 187 20.68 44.46 4.96
N LYS A 188 21.65 43.74 4.38
CA LYS A 188 21.57 42.28 4.12
C LYS A 188 22.53 41.43 4.96
N GLN A 189 22.91 41.89 6.15
CA GLN A 189 23.61 41.06 7.12
C GLN A 189 22.95 41.23 8.50
N VAL A 190 22.41 40.11 9.00
CA VAL A 190 22.32 39.65 10.41
C VAL A 190 21.00 38.89 10.61
N ARG A 191 21.14 37.56 10.72
CA ARG A 191 20.14 36.60 11.24
C ARG A 191 19.98 36.82 12.75
N VAL A 192 18.76 36.80 13.30
CA VAL A 192 18.43 36.13 14.60
C VAL A 192 16.93 35.79 14.65
N ALA A 193 16.63 34.59 15.15
CA ALA A 193 15.31 33.99 15.40
C ALA A 193 14.52 34.64 16.57
N PRO A 194 13.22 34.33 16.77
CA PRO A 194 12.32 35.09 17.65
C PRO A 194 12.44 34.66 19.11
N LYS A 195 12.26 35.59 20.05
CA LYS A 195 11.95 35.29 21.46
C LYS A 195 10.84 36.22 21.96
N PHE A 196 9.75 35.61 22.38
CA PHE A 196 8.72 36.24 23.22
C PHE A 196 9.20 36.29 24.67
N SER A 197 8.85 37.37 25.39
CA SER A 197 8.72 37.33 26.84
C SER A 197 7.57 38.23 27.32
N SER A 198 6.96 37.77 28.40
CA SER A 198 5.64 38.08 28.94
C SER A 198 5.57 39.30 29.87
N LYS A 199 4.33 39.81 30.01
CA LYS A 199 3.72 40.65 31.07
C LYS A 199 3.78 42.17 30.86
N GLY A 200 2.59 42.76 30.66
CA GLY A 200 2.35 44.20 30.80
C GLY A 200 1.16 44.68 29.99
N SER A 201 0.12 45.15 30.68
CA SER A 201 -1.10 45.79 30.17
C SER A 201 -0.82 46.93 29.17
N LEU A 202 -1.52 46.94 28.03
CA LEU A 202 -1.44 48.01 27.02
C LEU A 202 -2.73 48.84 27.01
N SER A 203 -2.73 49.92 27.79
CA SER A 203 -3.65 51.04 27.64
C SER A 203 -2.85 52.33 27.39
N HIS A 204 -2.19 52.47 26.21
CA HIS A 204 -1.83 53.81 25.69
C HIS A 204 -1.32 53.89 24.24
N GLN A 205 -1.63 52.94 23.34
CA GLN A 205 -1.04 52.96 21.98
C GLN A 205 -2.03 52.83 20.81
N SER A 206 -3.30 53.19 21.02
CA SER A 206 -4.34 53.26 19.96
C SER A 206 -4.78 54.68 19.59
N LEU A 207 -4.28 55.73 20.26
CA LEU A 207 -4.69 57.12 20.03
C LEU A 207 -3.79 57.93 19.08
N ALA A 208 -2.58 57.46 18.77
CA ALA A 208 -1.67 58.18 17.86
C ALA A 208 -1.99 57.95 16.37
N TYR A 209 -2.62 56.83 16.01
CA TYR A 209 -3.04 56.54 14.62
C TYR A 209 -4.34 57.26 14.21
N LEU A 210 -5.15 57.70 15.16
CA LEU A 210 -6.39 58.45 14.92
C LEU A 210 -6.15 59.95 14.65
N HIS A 211 -5.02 60.50 15.09
CA HIS A 211 -4.72 61.93 14.97
C HIS A 211 -4.06 62.34 13.64
N PHE A 212 -3.55 61.41 12.82
CA PHE A 212 -2.97 61.72 11.51
C PHE A 212 -3.97 61.64 10.34
N GLY A 213 -5.06 60.88 10.48
CA GLY A 213 -6.10 60.75 9.44
C GLY A 213 -7.11 61.90 9.39
N THR A 214 -7.20 62.72 10.44
CA THR A 214 -8.20 63.80 10.57
C THR A 214 -7.74 65.15 10.02
N HIS A 215 -6.44 65.34 9.74
CA HIS A 215 -5.92 66.58 9.16
C HIS A 215 -5.93 66.60 7.62
N TYR A 216 -5.89 65.45 6.95
CA TYR A 216 -5.95 65.39 5.47
C TYR A 216 -7.38 65.53 4.92
N MET A 217 -8.40 65.11 5.68
CA MET A 217 -9.81 65.24 5.29
C MET A 217 -10.42 66.62 5.59
N ARG A 218 -9.77 67.46 6.42
CA ARG A 218 -10.25 68.82 6.74
C ARG A 218 -9.83 69.84 5.67
N ASP A 219 -8.73 69.62 4.96
CA ASP A 219 -8.23 70.54 3.92
C ASP A 219 -8.86 70.30 2.53
N MET A 220 -9.31 69.07 2.22
CA MET A 220 -10.03 68.78 0.96
C MET A 220 -11.53 69.13 1.01
N ALA A 221 -12.09 69.34 2.21
CA ALA A 221 -13.47 69.83 2.37
C ALA A 221 -13.57 71.38 2.34
N GLY A 222 -12.45 72.09 2.50
CA GLY A 222 -12.37 73.56 2.42
C GLY A 222 -12.27 74.10 0.99
N LEU A 223 -11.70 73.33 0.05
CA LEU A 223 -11.53 73.74 -1.35
C LEU A 223 -12.76 73.51 -2.24
N LEU A 224 -13.73 72.71 -1.79
CA LEU A 224 -14.99 72.48 -2.51
C LEU A 224 -16.13 73.43 -2.12
N LYS A 225 -15.90 74.34 -1.15
CA LYS A 225 -16.91 75.27 -0.62
C LYS A 225 -16.82 76.70 -1.17
N VAL A 226 -15.93 76.98 -2.12
CA VAL A 226 -15.73 78.32 -2.72
C VAL A 226 -16.15 78.39 -4.21
N GLY A 227 -16.66 77.30 -4.78
CA GLY A 227 -17.04 77.24 -6.22
C GLY A 227 -18.52 77.38 -6.56
N ILE A 228 -19.44 77.59 -5.60
CA ILE A 228 -20.89 77.59 -5.86
C ILE A 228 -21.60 78.71 -5.09
N THR A 229 -21.29 79.96 -5.41
CA THR A 229 -22.21 81.10 -5.34
C THR A 229 -21.78 82.14 -6.36
N SER A 230 -21.88 81.84 -7.65
CA SER A 230 -22.11 82.83 -8.72
C SER A 230 -22.26 82.11 -10.06
N LEU A 231 -23.49 81.91 -10.49
CA LEU A 231 -23.99 82.31 -11.81
C LEU A 231 -25.38 81.68 -11.97
N HIS A 232 -26.37 82.46 -11.57
CA HIS A 232 -27.69 82.36 -12.17
C HIS A 232 -27.65 83.13 -13.50
N ASN A 233 -28.30 82.56 -14.53
CA ASN A 233 -28.78 83.17 -15.77
C ASN A 233 -27.93 82.99 -17.05
N ALA A 234 -28.40 82.07 -17.91
CA ALA A 234 -28.62 82.16 -19.38
C ALA A 234 -28.49 80.75 -20.05
N PRO A 235 -29.03 80.53 -21.25
CA PRO A 235 -30.34 79.94 -21.51
C PRO A 235 -30.30 78.44 -21.93
N THR A 236 -31.48 77.83 -21.85
CA THR A 236 -31.84 76.45 -22.22
C THR A 236 -31.37 76.02 -23.63
N LEU A 237 -30.78 74.82 -23.73
CA LEU A 237 -30.56 74.07 -24.99
C LEU A 237 -31.14 72.64 -24.78
N PRO A 238 -31.74 71.99 -25.79
CA PRO A 238 -32.75 70.94 -25.58
C PRO A 238 -32.19 69.66 -24.95
N GLU A 239 -32.98 69.04 -24.06
CA GLU A 239 -32.80 67.66 -23.64
C GLU A 239 -32.76 66.72 -24.86
N PRO A 240 -31.75 65.85 -25.01
CA PRO A 240 -31.93 64.66 -25.83
C PRO A 240 -32.87 63.71 -25.07
N ALA A 241 -33.91 63.25 -25.75
CA ALA A 241 -34.93 62.35 -25.22
C ALA A 241 -34.32 61.16 -24.45
N GLN A 242 -34.84 60.88 -23.25
CA GLN A 242 -34.53 59.64 -22.52
C GLN A 242 -34.89 58.44 -23.39
N GLU A 243 -33.89 57.73 -23.90
CA GLU A 243 -34.10 56.43 -24.52
C GLU A 243 -34.75 55.49 -23.51
N THR A 244 -36.00 55.13 -23.76
CA THR A 244 -36.76 54.23 -22.89
C THR A 244 -36.33 52.80 -23.20
N TYR A 245 -35.49 52.23 -22.35
CA TYR A 245 -35.10 50.81 -22.44
C TYR A 245 -36.14 49.91 -21.77
N LEU A 246 -36.23 48.66 -22.21
CA LEU A 246 -37.07 47.64 -21.59
C LEU A 246 -36.20 46.45 -21.19
N CYS A 247 -36.34 46.01 -19.94
CA CYS A 247 -35.57 44.90 -19.39
C CYS A 247 -36.47 43.67 -19.22
N SER A 248 -36.05 42.54 -19.77
CA SER A 248 -36.69 41.24 -19.62
C SER A 248 -35.86 40.39 -18.66
N LEU A 249 -36.43 40.06 -17.51
CA LEU A 249 -35.75 39.35 -16.42
C LEU A 249 -36.26 37.91 -16.34
N ARG A 250 -35.33 36.96 -16.18
CA ARG A 250 -35.65 35.55 -15.96
C ARG A 250 -34.58 34.86 -15.11
N LEU A 251 -34.97 33.79 -14.43
CA LEU A 251 -34.04 32.88 -13.77
C LEU A 251 -33.58 31.81 -14.78
N LYS A 252 -32.35 31.31 -14.62
CA LYS A 252 -31.81 30.26 -15.48
C LYS A 252 -32.64 28.96 -15.44
N SER A 253 -33.33 28.69 -14.34
CA SER A 253 -34.23 27.56 -14.13
C SER A 253 -35.64 27.74 -14.71
N SER A 254 -36.03 28.97 -15.03
CA SER A 254 -37.39 29.29 -15.50
C SER A 254 -37.62 28.90 -16.97
N SER A 255 -38.83 28.45 -17.31
CA SER A 255 -39.20 28.14 -18.70
C SER A 255 -39.30 29.41 -19.54
N ASP A 256 -39.10 29.31 -20.86
CA ASP A 256 -39.02 30.45 -21.80
C ASP A 256 -40.28 31.37 -21.81
N GLY A 257 -41.40 30.92 -21.24
CA GLY A 257 -42.63 31.70 -21.09
C GLY A 257 -42.75 32.55 -19.82
N ASP A 258 -41.81 32.44 -18.87
CA ASP A 258 -41.90 33.05 -17.52
C ASP A 258 -41.00 34.30 -17.39
N VAL A 259 -41.04 35.15 -18.43
CA VAL A 259 -40.19 36.34 -18.55
C VAL A 259 -40.92 37.57 -18.01
N THR A 260 -40.35 38.20 -16.98
CA THR A 260 -40.89 39.43 -16.40
C THR A 260 -40.29 40.64 -17.10
N ARG A 261 -41.13 41.48 -17.71
CA ARG A 261 -40.72 42.76 -18.31
C ARG A 261 -40.81 43.87 -17.29
N MET A 262 -39.76 44.69 -17.19
CA MET A 262 -39.67 45.84 -16.28
C MET A 262 -39.07 47.03 -17.02
N GLN A 263 -39.60 48.23 -16.75
CA GLN A 263 -39.02 49.48 -17.24
C GLN A 263 -38.02 50.05 -16.23
N PRO A 264 -36.80 50.46 -16.63
CA PRO A 264 -35.84 51.11 -15.74
C PRO A 264 -36.41 52.38 -15.11
N GLY A 265 -36.39 52.47 -13.78
CA GLY A 265 -36.85 53.65 -13.03
C GLY A 265 -38.35 53.70 -12.73
N SER A 266 -39.12 52.67 -13.13
CA SER A 266 -40.56 52.52 -12.84
C SER A 266 -40.90 52.23 -11.37
N CYS A 267 -39.89 51.97 -10.54
CA CYS A 267 -40.04 51.46 -9.16
C CYS A 267 -40.79 50.12 -9.06
N GLU A 268 -41.03 49.43 -10.18
CA GLU A 268 -41.60 48.08 -10.18
C GLU A 268 -40.61 47.12 -9.52
N THR A 269 -41.12 46.23 -8.67
CA THR A 269 -40.31 45.19 -8.03
C THR A 269 -40.92 43.84 -8.35
N HIS A 270 -40.09 42.91 -8.82
CA HIS A 270 -40.51 41.53 -9.05
C HIS A 270 -39.80 40.59 -8.09
N VAL A 271 -40.49 39.52 -7.70
CA VAL A 271 -39.96 38.53 -6.76
C VAL A 271 -39.67 37.24 -7.52
N PHE A 272 -38.39 36.89 -7.59
CA PHE A 272 -37.91 35.63 -8.11
C PHE A 272 -37.67 34.63 -6.97
N LEU A 273 -37.87 33.35 -7.26
CA LEU A 273 -37.68 32.23 -6.34
C LEU A 273 -36.62 31.30 -6.92
N PRO A 274 -35.33 31.53 -6.62
CA PRO A 274 -34.24 30.73 -7.16
C PRO A 274 -34.29 29.29 -6.65
N ASP A 275 -34.07 28.33 -7.55
CA ASP A 275 -34.07 26.89 -7.22
C ASP A 275 -32.76 26.42 -6.57
N GLY A 276 -31.71 27.24 -6.59
CA GLY A 276 -30.46 27.03 -5.88
C GLY A 276 -29.41 28.12 -6.17
N MET A 277 -28.21 28.00 -5.57
CA MET A 277 -27.12 28.99 -5.73
C MET A 277 -26.53 29.08 -7.15
N ARG A 278 -26.92 28.18 -8.06
CA ARG A 278 -26.50 28.16 -9.48
C ARG A 278 -27.57 28.72 -10.43
N ASP A 279 -28.68 29.21 -9.88
CA ASP A 279 -29.82 29.70 -10.63
C ASP A 279 -29.73 31.21 -10.88
N ASP A 280 -28.77 31.59 -11.72
CA ASP A 280 -28.40 33.00 -11.95
C ASP A 280 -29.56 33.80 -12.56
N LEU A 281 -29.65 35.08 -12.17
CA LEU A 281 -30.61 36.02 -12.75
C LEU A 281 -30.05 36.58 -14.06
N ILE A 282 -30.80 36.41 -15.15
CA ILE A 282 -30.48 36.93 -16.48
C ILE A 282 -31.40 38.12 -16.77
N VAL A 283 -30.81 39.25 -17.16
CA VAL A 283 -31.53 40.47 -17.51
C VAL A 283 -31.18 40.86 -18.95
N GLU A 284 -32.10 40.63 -19.88
CA GLU A 284 -31.98 41.02 -21.28
C GLU A 284 -32.48 42.45 -21.46
N VAL A 285 -31.69 43.31 -22.11
CA VAL A 285 -32.02 44.73 -22.33
C VAL A 285 -32.37 44.93 -23.79
N THR A 286 -33.50 45.59 -24.02
CA THR A 286 -33.98 45.97 -25.36
C THR A 286 -34.21 47.47 -25.45
N ASP A 287 -34.00 48.05 -26.63
CA ASP A 287 -34.26 49.46 -26.87
C ASP A 287 -35.77 49.75 -27.01
N SER A 288 -36.13 51.03 -27.14
CA SER A 288 -37.51 51.50 -27.33
C SER A 288 -38.20 50.96 -28.59
N LYS A 289 -37.45 50.35 -29.53
CA LYS A 289 -37.94 49.72 -30.76
C LYS A 289 -37.99 48.19 -30.65
N GLY A 290 -37.66 47.63 -29.48
CA GLY A 290 -37.65 46.18 -29.22
C GLY A 290 -36.39 45.46 -29.74
N LYS A 291 -35.36 46.19 -30.16
CA LYS A 291 -34.09 45.60 -30.61
C LYS A 291 -33.26 45.18 -29.39
N TYR A 292 -32.68 43.99 -29.45
CA TYR A 292 -31.78 43.48 -28.41
C TYR A 292 -30.50 44.32 -28.31
N CYS A 293 -30.20 44.78 -27.10
CA CYS A 293 -29.04 45.62 -26.78
C CYS A 293 -27.94 44.87 -26.03
N GLY A 294 -28.23 43.69 -25.47
CA GLY A 294 -27.30 42.91 -24.65
C GLY A 294 -27.99 42.32 -23.42
N HIS A 295 -27.25 41.55 -22.62
CA HIS A 295 -27.76 40.95 -21.39
C HIS A 295 -26.77 41.11 -20.23
N ALA A 296 -27.29 41.14 -19.01
CA ALA A 296 -26.52 41.13 -17.78
C ALA A 296 -26.83 39.85 -16.98
N ILE A 297 -25.82 39.28 -16.34
CA ILE A 297 -25.98 38.11 -15.46
C ILE A 297 -25.61 38.52 -14.04
N ALA A 298 -26.52 38.28 -13.10
CA ALA A 298 -26.25 38.46 -11.68
C ALA A 298 -26.21 37.08 -11.00
N GLN A 299 -25.04 36.68 -10.52
CA GLN A 299 -24.81 35.36 -9.94
C GLN A 299 -25.44 35.25 -8.55
N MET A 300 -26.17 34.17 -8.30
CA MET A 300 -26.86 33.98 -7.03
C MET A 300 -25.91 33.79 -5.85
N ALA A 301 -24.75 33.16 -6.07
CA ALA A 301 -23.69 33.04 -5.05
C ALA A 301 -23.19 34.42 -4.58
N ASP A 302 -22.90 35.32 -5.53
CA ASP A 302 -22.39 36.67 -5.23
C ASP A 302 -23.45 37.54 -4.54
N ILE A 303 -24.73 37.32 -4.81
CA ILE A 303 -25.84 38.05 -4.18
C ILE A 303 -26.05 37.56 -2.73
N ALA A 304 -25.85 36.26 -2.48
CA ALA A 304 -26.05 35.68 -1.15
C ALA A 304 -24.92 36.04 -0.16
N ASP A 305 -23.70 36.30 -0.64
CA ASP A 305 -22.54 36.62 0.21
C ASP A 305 -22.45 38.10 0.61
N ASP A 306 -23.18 39.00 -0.06
CA ASP A 306 -23.06 40.46 0.09
C ASP A 306 -24.38 41.11 0.56
N LEU A 307 -24.77 40.82 1.81
CA LEU A 307 -26.05 41.26 2.39
C LEU A 307 -26.17 42.78 2.63
N GLY A 308 -25.08 43.53 2.44
CA GLY A 308 -25.01 44.97 2.74
C GLY A 308 -25.39 45.88 1.57
N ASP A 309 -25.06 45.50 0.33
CA ASP A 309 -25.17 46.38 -0.82
C ASP A 309 -26.41 46.09 -1.67
N LYS A 310 -27.51 46.76 -1.33
CA LYS A 310 -28.83 46.57 -1.99
C LYS A 310 -28.82 47.02 -3.46
N LEU A 311 -27.90 47.90 -3.86
CA LEU A 311 -27.84 48.51 -5.20
C LEU A 311 -26.56 48.11 -5.95
N ARG A 312 -26.66 47.20 -6.92
CA ARG A 312 -25.53 46.72 -7.73
C ARG A 312 -25.55 47.23 -9.16
N TRP A 313 -24.38 47.61 -9.68
CA TRP A 313 -24.17 47.84 -11.11
C TRP A 313 -23.64 46.56 -11.78
N CYS A 314 -24.44 45.97 -12.66
CA CYS A 314 -24.07 44.80 -13.45
C CYS A 314 -23.65 45.24 -14.87
N PRO A 315 -22.54 44.72 -15.41
CA PRO A 315 -22.17 44.94 -16.82
C PRO A 315 -23.19 44.28 -17.76
N ILE A 316 -23.47 44.93 -18.89
CA ILE A 316 -24.29 44.40 -19.99
C ILE A 316 -23.34 43.95 -21.11
N TYR A 317 -23.47 42.71 -21.55
CA TYR A 317 -22.67 42.11 -22.61
C TYR A 317 -23.50 41.76 -23.85
N HIS A 318 -22.92 41.95 -25.03
CA HIS A 318 -23.51 41.52 -26.30
C HIS A 318 -22.87 40.20 -26.77
N GLU A 319 -23.69 39.15 -26.93
CA GLU A 319 -23.27 37.88 -27.54
C GLU A 319 -23.37 37.92 -29.07
N PRO A 320 -22.51 37.22 -29.83
CA PRO A 320 -21.53 36.20 -29.42
C PRO A 320 -20.12 36.73 -29.05
N GLU A 321 -19.86 38.04 -29.18
CA GLU A 321 -18.52 38.62 -29.04
C GLU A 321 -18.13 38.98 -27.59
N HIS A 322 -19.03 38.79 -26.61
CA HIS A 322 -18.86 39.15 -25.20
C HIS A 322 -18.39 40.62 -25.01
N GLU A 323 -18.87 41.53 -25.88
CA GLU A 323 -18.49 42.95 -25.81
C GLU A 323 -19.26 43.66 -24.70
N LEU A 324 -18.55 44.45 -23.87
CA LEU A 324 -19.17 45.27 -22.82
C LEU A 324 -19.86 46.48 -23.46
N VAL A 325 -21.18 46.41 -23.58
CA VAL A 325 -22.01 47.41 -24.28
C VAL A 325 -22.71 48.39 -23.34
N GLY A 326 -22.71 48.13 -22.03
CA GLY A 326 -23.33 49.01 -21.05
C GLY A 326 -23.24 48.53 -19.61
N ARG A 327 -23.97 49.20 -18.71
CA ARG A 327 -24.19 48.78 -17.32
C ARG A 327 -25.63 49.00 -16.91
N ILE A 328 -26.18 48.09 -16.13
CA ILE A 328 -27.52 48.14 -15.53
C ILE A 328 -27.42 48.21 -14.01
N GLN A 329 -28.20 49.08 -13.39
CA GLN A 329 -28.31 49.20 -11.94
C GLN A 329 -29.52 48.41 -11.45
N LEU A 330 -29.27 47.35 -10.68
CA LEU A 330 -30.28 46.49 -10.07
C LEU A 330 -30.32 46.74 -8.57
N ASN A 331 -31.51 46.97 -8.03
CA ASN A 331 -31.75 46.95 -6.59
C ASN A 331 -32.23 45.55 -6.22
N ILE A 332 -31.35 44.77 -5.58
CA ILE A 332 -31.55 43.35 -5.29
C ILE A 332 -31.62 43.15 -3.78
N HIS A 333 -32.75 42.62 -3.33
CA HIS A 333 -32.96 42.21 -1.94
C HIS A 333 -33.10 40.70 -1.88
N TYR A 334 -32.11 40.04 -1.29
CA TYR A 334 -32.14 38.61 -1.02
C TYR A 334 -32.46 38.36 0.46
N SER A 335 -33.54 37.62 0.74
CA SER A 335 -33.92 37.28 2.11
C SER A 335 -34.12 35.77 2.28
N THR A 336 -33.35 35.13 3.15
CA THR A 336 -33.59 33.76 3.61
C THR A 336 -34.57 33.82 4.78
N SER A 337 -35.83 33.49 4.54
CA SER A 337 -36.93 33.65 5.50
C SER A 337 -36.73 32.85 6.79
N THR A 338 -36.52 33.53 7.93
CA THR A 338 -36.86 32.99 9.25
C THR A 338 -37.66 33.93 10.13
N ASP A 339 -37.90 35.20 9.76
CA ASP A 339 -38.38 36.18 10.76
C ASP A 339 -39.39 37.24 10.31
N GLU A 340 -40.12 37.07 9.21
CA GLU A 340 -41.28 37.95 8.97
C GLU A 340 -42.58 37.15 8.78
N SER A 341 -43.50 37.51 9.65
CA SER A 341 -44.85 37.01 9.86
C SER A 341 -45.71 37.03 8.60
N ASN A 342 -46.49 35.97 8.45
CA ASN A 342 -47.78 35.86 7.78
C ASN A 342 -48.16 37.06 6.88
N ASN A 343 -47.71 37.04 5.61
CA ASN A 343 -48.53 37.27 4.42
C ASN A 343 -47.64 37.38 3.16
N VAL A 344 -48.23 36.99 2.03
CA VAL A 344 -47.76 37.11 0.63
C VAL A 344 -47.09 35.87 0.00
N LYS A 345 -47.96 35.07 -0.66
CA LYS A 345 -47.83 34.51 -2.03
C LYS A 345 -46.50 33.90 -2.50
N CYS A 346 -45.71 33.32 -1.60
CA CYS A 346 -44.90 32.14 -1.91
C CYS A 346 -45.38 31.00 -1.02
N GLY A 347 -46.70 30.79 -1.01
CA GLY A 347 -47.37 29.87 -0.11
C GLY A 347 -47.05 28.44 -0.49
N ILE A 348 -46.47 27.70 0.45
CA ILE A 348 -46.73 26.27 0.51
C ILE A 348 -48.26 26.14 0.42
N VAL A 349 -48.75 25.40 -0.57
CA VAL A 349 -50.18 25.20 -0.80
C VAL A 349 -50.78 24.64 0.50
N ALA A 350 -51.85 25.22 1.03
CA ALA A 350 -52.39 24.87 2.35
C ALA A 350 -52.71 23.36 2.45
N GLU A 351 -53.09 22.78 1.31
CA GLU A 351 -53.38 21.37 1.09
C GLU A 351 -52.12 20.48 1.23
N THR A 352 -50.93 20.98 0.84
CA THR A 352 -49.65 20.27 1.03
C THR A 352 -49.18 20.30 2.48
N ILE A 353 -49.38 21.41 3.20
CA ILE A 353 -49.15 21.49 4.66
C ILE A 353 -50.08 20.52 5.40
N ALA A 354 -51.34 20.50 5.00
CA ALA A 354 -52.31 19.60 5.60
C ALA A 354 -51.93 18.14 5.34
N TYR A 355 -51.58 17.81 4.10
CA TYR A 355 -51.09 16.48 3.73
C TYR A 355 -49.84 16.07 4.53
N ASP A 356 -48.85 16.94 4.66
CA ASP A 356 -47.65 16.68 5.48
C ASP A 356 -48.06 16.29 6.91
N SER A 357 -49.00 17.03 7.51
CA SER A 357 -49.51 16.75 8.86
C SER A 357 -50.24 15.40 8.96
N VAL A 358 -51.08 15.04 7.96
CA VAL A 358 -51.75 13.73 7.89
C VAL A 358 -50.72 12.60 7.77
N LEU A 359 -49.70 12.80 6.93
CA LEU A 359 -48.66 11.82 6.72
C LEU A 359 -47.83 11.59 8.00
N GLU A 360 -47.48 12.65 8.74
CA GLU A 360 -46.79 12.51 10.02
C GLU A 360 -47.63 11.79 11.07
N ALA A 361 -48.92 12.10 11.17
CA ALA A 361 -49.84 11.42 12.08
C ALA A 361 -49.90 9.91 11.75
N ALA A 362 -50.02 9.57 10.46
CA ALA A 362 -49.99 8.19 10.00
C ALA A 362 -48.68 7.47 10.35
N MET A 363 -47.53 8.10 10.11
CA MET A 363 -46.21 7.54 10.41
C MET A 363 -45.98 7.33 11.91
N LYS A 364 -46.42 8.28 12.75
CA LYS A 364 -46.33 8.17 14.23
C LYS A 364 -47.17 7.01 14.76
N VAL A 365 -48.42 6.89 14.32
CA VAL A 365 -49.32 5.82 14.75
C VAL A 365 -48.82 4.45 14.31
N GLN A 366 -48.27 4.34 13.10
CA GLN A 366 -47.73 3.08 12.59
C GLN A 366 -46.30 2.76 13.07
N LYS A 367 -45.72 3.59 13.95
CA LYS A 367 -44.35 3.45 14.44
C LYS A 367 -43.36 3.27 13.29
N PHE A 368 -43.43 4.18 12.32
CA PHE A 368 -42.51 4.23 11.19
C PHE A 368 -41.07 4.39 11.71
N LYS A 369 -40.20 3.47 11.30
CA LYS A 369 -38.80 3.39 11.75
C LYS A 369 -37.98 2.59 10.75
N GLN A 370 -36.68 2.50 10.98
CA GLN A 370 -35.76 1.59 10.27
C GLN A 370 -36.39 0.18 10.09
N ARG A 371 -36.40 -0.36 8.86
CA ARG A 371 -37.05 -1.62 8.43
C ARG A 371 -38.59 -1.65 8.39
N ASN A 372 -39.27 -0.62 8.91
CA ASN A 372 -40.73 -0.46 8.79
C ASN A 372 -41.04 0.80 7.97
N LEU A 373 -40.82 0.69 6.66
CA LEU A 373 -40.79 1.83 5.72
C LEU A 373 -42.07 1.99 4.90
N LEU A 374 -43.10 1.19 5.15
CA LEU A 374 -44.35 1.20 4.39
C LEU A 374 -45.53 1.49 5.32
N LEU A 375 -46.47 2.30 4.83
CA LEU A 375 -47.77 2.45 5.48
C LEU A 375 -48.69 1.28 5.08
N HIS A 376 -49.45 0.78 6.03
CA HIS A 376 -50.38 -0.35 5.83
C HIS A 376 -51.82 0.01 6.21
N GLY A 377 -52.78 -0.74 5.66
CA GLY A 377 -54.19 -0.67 6.11
C GLY A 377 -54.87 0.71 5.98
N PRO A 378 -55.75 1.08 6.93
CA PRO A 378 -56.57 2.30 6.85
C PRO A 378 -55.77 3.60 6.72
N TRP A 379 -54.58 3.69 7.33
CA TRP A 379 -53.76 4.92 7.24
C TRP A 379 -53.12 5.10 5.86
N LYS A 380 -52.72 4.02 5.18
CA LYS A 380 -52.27 4.10 3.77
C LYS A 380 -53.41 4.61 2.89
N TRP A 381 -54.61 4.08 3.10
CA TRP A 381 -55.83 4.52 2.42
C TRP A 381 -56.10 6.00 2.67
N LEU A 382 -56.08 6.44 3.94
CA LEU A 382 -56.37 7.82 4.31
C LEU A 382 -55.42 8.82 3.64
N VAL A 383 -54.10 8.60 3.74
CA VAL A 383 -53.09 9.47 3.12
C VAL A 383 -53.26 9.52 1.60
N THR A 384 -53.51 8.38 0.96
CA THR A 384 -53.68 8.30 -0.50
C THR A 384 -54.95 9.01 -0.96
N LYS A 385 -56.07 8.79 -0.27
CA LYS A 385 -57.34 9.45 -0.59
C LYS A 385 -57.33 10.94 -0.27
N PHE A 386 -56.59 11.35 0.76
CA PHE A 386 -56.39 12.75 1.09
C PHE A 386 -55.67 13.48 -0.04
N ALA A 387 -54.57 12.92 -0.55
CA ALA A 387 -53.83 13.52 -1.67
C ALA A 387 -54.72 13.70 -2.91
N VAL A 388 -55.46 12.67 -3.29
CA VAL A 388 -56.37 12.72 -4.46
C VAL A 388 -57.50 13.72 -4.26
N TYR A 389 -58.10 13.77 -3.06
CA TYR A 389 -59.27 14.62 -2.79
C TYR A 389 -58.92 16.10 -2.74
N TYR A 390 -57.77 16.44 -2.15
CA TYR A 390 -57.31 17.83 -1.99
C TYR A 390 -56.33 18.26 -3.09
N GLY A 391 -56.17 17.47 -4.16
CA GLY A 391 -55.38 17.86 -5.33
C GLY A 391 -53.87 17.95 -5.10
N VAL A 392 -53.33 17.22 -4.12
CA VAL A 392 -51.88 17.12 -3.91
C VAL A 392 -51.29 16.27 -5.03
N SER A 393 -50.29 16.81 -5.74
CA SER A 393 -49.65 16.10 -6.83
C SER A 393 -49.01 14.79 -6.37
N ASP A 394 -49.08 13.78 -7.22
CA ASP A 394 -48.51 12.46 -6.95
C ASP A 394 -46.97 12.52 -6.77
N ALA A 395 -46.30 13.40 -7.53
CA ALA A 395 -44.86 13.64 -7.38
C ALA A 395 -44.52 14.26 -6.02
N TYR A 396 -45.27 15.26 -5.55
CA TYR A 396 -45.10 15.83 -4.21
C TYR A 396 -45.34 14.80 -3.10
N ALA A 397 -46.45 14.04 -3.19
CA ALA A 397 -46.79 13.02 -2.20
C ALA A 397 -45.67 11.98 -2.06
N LYS A 398 -45.10 11.53 -3.19
CA LYS A 398 -43.95 10.60 -3.22
C LYS A 398 -42.66 11.23 -2.72
N LEU A 399 -42.32 12.46 -3.13
CA LEU A 399 -41.13 13.19 -2.66
C LEU A 399 -41.17 13.43 -1.15
N ARG A 400 -42.32 13.81 -0.62
CA ARG A 400 -42.50 14.00 0.83
C ARG A 400 -42.34 12.69 1.59
N TYR A 401 -42.96 11.61 1.11
CA TYR A 401 -42.81 10.29 1.71
C TYR A 401 -41.35 9.83 1.70
N LEU A 402 -40.69 10.00 0.54
CA LEU A 402 -39.27 9.70 0.36
C LEU A 402 -38.39 10.50 1.32
N SER A 403 -38.72 11.76 1.63
CA SER A 403 -37.97 12.54 2.62
C SER A 403 -37.90 11.87 3.98
N TYR A 404 -39.01 11.34 4.47
CA TYR A 404 -39.04 10.63 5.76
C TYR A 404 -38.38 9.26 5.68
N VAL A 405 -38.49 8.55 4.55
CA VAL A 405 -37.74 7.30 4.31
C VAL A 405 -36.23 7.57 4.38
N MET A 406 -35.76 8.64 3.74
CA MET A 406 -34.34 9.00 3.71
C MET A 406 -33.78 9.44 5.07
N ASP A 407 -34.62 9.89 6.02
CA ASP A 407 -34.19 10.23 7.38
C ASP A 407 -33.85 8.99 8.22
N VAL A 408 -34.41 7.83 7.87
CA VAL A 408 -34.18 6.54 8.56
C VAL A 408 -33.58 5.48 7.66
N ALA A 409 -33.10 5.89 6.48
CA ALA A 409 -32.62 4.97 5.44
C ALA A 409 -31.39 4.19 5.89
N THR A 410 -31.37 2.91 5.54
CA THR A 410 -30.22 2.02 5.74
C THR A 410 -29.73 1.43 4.42
N PRO A 411 -28.46 1.03 4.35
CA PRO A 411 -27.88 0.34 3.20
C PRO A 411 -28.38 -1.12 3.10
N THR A 412 -29.69 -1.31 2.98
CA THR A 412 -30.39 -2.61 3.00
C THR A 412 -31.27 -2.76 1.76
N ALA A 413 -31.45 -3.99 1.30
CA ALA A 413 -32.20 -4.23 0.06
C ALA A 413 -33.66 -3.77 0.15
N ASP A 414 -34.33 -3.99 1.28
CA ASP A 414 -35.71 -3.55 1.51
C ASP A 414 -35.83 -2.02 1.44
N CYS A 415 -34.92 -1.28 2.09
CA CYS A 415 -34.92 0.17 2.05
C CYS A 415 -34.64 0.72 0.65
N LEU A 416 -33.62 0.22 -0.04
CA LEU A 416 -33.21 0.72 -1.35
C LEU A 416 -34.27 0.44 -2.44
N ASN A 417 -34.99 -0.68 -2.36
CA ASN A 417 -36.11 -0.95 -3.27
C ASN A 417 -37.26 0.05 -3.05
N VAL A 418 -37.61 0.36 -1.79
CA VAL A 418 -38.65 1.38 -1.49
C VAL A 418 -38.23 2.75 -2.02
N VAL A 419 -36.97 3.15 -1.85
CA VAL A 419 -36.43 4.40 -2.40
C VAL A 419 -36.55 4.42 -3.93
N HIS A 420 -36.20 3.31 -4.59
CA HIS A 420 -36.30 3.20 -6.05
C HIS A 420 -37.74 3.34 -6.55
N ASP A 421 -38.69 2.66 -5.91
CA ASP A 421 -40.10 2.65 -6.32
C ASP A 421 -40.75 4.04 -6.16
N LEU A 422 -40.31 4.83 -5.17
CA LEU A 422 -40.77 6.20 -4.96
C LEU A 422 -40.10 7.19 -5.93
N LEU A 423 -38.83 7.00 -6.24
CA LEU A 423 -38.03 7.94 -7.04
C LEU A 423 -38.26 7.77 -8.55
N SER A 424 -38.38 6.53 -9.05
CA SER A 424 -38.53 6.22 -10.48
C SER A 424 -39.63 7.03 -11.19
N PRO A 425 -40.89 7.09 -10.70
CA PRO A 425 -41.93 7.88 -11.34
C PRO A 425 -41.65 9.39 -11.30
N VAL A 426 -40.98 9.89 -10.25
CA VAL A 426 -40.67 11.32 -10.11
C VAL A 426 -39.59 11.75 -11.11
N ILE A 427 -38.57 10.91 -11.33
CA ILE A 427 -37.54 11.17 -12.36
C ILE A 427 -38.17 11.18 -13.75
N ALA A 428 -39.12 10.29 -14.04
CA ALA A 428 -39.86 10.31 -15.30
C ALA A 428 -40.65 11.64 -15.49
N CYS A 429 -41.25 12.18 -14.43
CA CYS A 429 -41.89 13.50 -14.46
C CYS A 429 -40.88 14.64 -14.69
N LYS A 430 -39.68 14.55 -14.10
CA LYS A 430 -38.59 15.52 -14.33
C LYS A 430 -38.17 15.57 -15.80
N VAL A 431 -37.97 14.42 -16.43
CA VAL A 431 -37.59 14.32 -17.85
C VAL A 431 -38.67 14.92 -18.76
N LYS A 432 -39.94 14.80 -18.36
CA LYS A 432 -41.09 15.39 -19.06
C LYS A 432 -41.29 16.88 -18.77
N GLY A 433 -40.54 17.48 -17.84
CA GLY A 433 -40.67 18.88 -17.44
C GLY A 433 -41.97 19.21 -16.67
N THR A 434 -42.64 18.21 -16.08
CA THR A 434 -43.96 18.40 -15.44
C THR A 434 -43.89 18.65 -13.93
N LEU A 435 -42.70 18.79 -13.36
CA LEU A 435 -42.52 19.05 -11.92
C LEU A 435 -42.63 20.54 -11.61
N SER A 436 -43.30 20.87 -10.51
CA SER A 436 -43.32 22.21 -9.94
C SER A 436 -41.95 22.60 -9.36
N SER A 437 -41.71 23.91 -9.19
CA SER A 437 -40.48 24.43 -8.57
C SER A 437 -40.27 23.89 -7.15
N GLN A 438 -41.34 23.74 -6.36
CA GLN A 438 -41.26 23.13 -5.02
C GLN A 438 -40.81 21.66 -5.08
N GLU A 439 -41.35 20.87 -6.01
CA GLU A 439 -40.97 19.47 -6.20
C GLU A 439 -39.53 19.34 -6.69
N ASN A 440 -39.08 20.19 -7.62
CA ASN A 440 -37.70 20.21 -8.09
C ASN A 440 -36.71 20.49 -6.95
N ARG A 441 -37.00 21.48 -6.09
CA ARG A 441 -36.19 21.77 -4.90
C ARG A 441 -36.14 20.62 -3.90
N MET A 442 -37.25 19.89 -3.72
CA MET A 442 -37.27 18.69 -2.88
C MET A 442 -36.45 17.56 -3.51
N LEU A 443 -36.61 17.33 -4.81
CA LEU A 443 -35.90 16.29 -5.54
C LEU A 443 -34.38 16.47 -5.52
N VAL A 444 -33.87 17.70 -5.71
CA VAL A 444 -32.42 17.97 -5.64
C VAL A 444 -31.86 17.61 -4.26
N ARG A 445 -32.50 18.09 -3.18
CA ARG A 445 -32.08 17.78 -1.81
C ARG A 445 -32.14 16.29 -1.47
N LEU A 446 -33.14 15.59 -1.99
CA LEU A 446 -33.28 14.15 -1.78
C LEU A 446 -32.29 13.35 -2.61
N SER A 447 -31.97 13.81 -3.82
CA SER A 447 -30.94 13.19 -4.66
C SER A 447 -29.60 13.18 -3.94
N ASP A 448 -29.19 14.29 -3.31
CA ASP A 448 -27.96 14.34 -2.51
C ASP A 448 -27.94 13.33 -1.34
N LYS A 449 -29.07 13.18 -0.63
CA LYS A 449 -29.20 12.18 0.45
C LYS A 449 -29.13 10.75 -0.09
N ILE A 450 -29.80 10.49 -1.22
CA ILE A 450 -29.79 9.17 -1.88
C ILE A 450 -28.39 8.84 -2.38
N GLU A 451 -27.67 9.80 -2.95
CA GLU A 451 -26.27 9.69 -3.37
C GLU A 451 -25.37 9.25 -2.20
N GLN A 452 -25.56 9.86 -1.03
CA GLN A 452 -24.81 9.49 0.17
C GLN A 452 -25.11 8.07 0.63
N THR A 453 -26.37 7.63 0.56
CA THR A 453 -26.75 6.25 0.89
C THR A 453 -26.18 5.26 -0.12
N ILE A 454 -26.22 5.56 -1.42
CA ILE A 454 -25.63 4.72 -2.48
C ILE A 454 -24.11 4.62 -2.28
N ALA A 455 -23.44 5.75 -2.02
CA ALA A 455 -22.02 5.78 -1.70
C ALA A 455 -21.71 4.90 -0.49
N LEU A 456 -22.52 4.99 0.58
CA LEU A 456 -22.36 4.15 1.77
C LEU A 456 -22.46 2.65 1.45
N VAL A 457 -23.36 2.25 0.55
CA VAL A 457 -23.49 0.84 0.11
C VAL A 457 -22.24 0.38 -0.63
N PHE A 458 -21.81 1.12 -1.66
CA PHE A 458 -20.66 0.74 -2.47
C PHE A 458 -19.33 0.81 -1.70
N GLU A 459 -19.15 1.81 -0.84
CA GLU A 459 -17.96 1.95 0.01
C GLU A 459 -17.85 0.87 1.09
N ASN A 460 -18.90 0.09 1.34
CA ASN A 460 -18.92 -0.96 2.36
C ASN A 460 -19.41 -2.31 1.82
N TYR A 461 -19.28 -2.58 0.51
CA TYR A 461 -19.92 -3.73 -0.16
C TYR A 461 -19.65 -5.12 0.48
N LYS A 462 -18.52 -5.33 1.18
CA LYS A 462 -18.21 -6.56 1.93
C LYS A 462 -18.71 -6.59 3.38
N SER A 463 -19.08 -5.44 3.94
CA SER A 463 -19.54 -5.26 5.32
C SER A 463 -21.04 -4.99 5.43
N LEU A 464 -21.80 -5.19 4.34
CA LEU A 464 -23.25 -5.08 4.32
C LEU A 464 -23.88 -6.32 4.96
N ASP A 465 -24.81 -6.12 5.89
CA ASP A 465 -25.56 -7.19 6.53
C ASP A 465 -27.05 -6.87 6.65
N GLU A 466 -27.85 -7.74 6.06
CA GLU A 466 -29.31 -7.66 6.06
C GLU A 466 -29.94 -8.05 7.40
N LYS A 467 -29.19 -8.61 8.34
CA LYS A 467 -29.71 -8.93 9.69
C LYS A 467 -29.42 -7.82 10.69
N SER A 468 -28.42 -6.99 10.43
CA SER A 468 -28.07 -5.84 11.25
C SER A 468 -29.17 -4.76 11.18
N PRO A 469 -29.52 -4.10 12.30
CA PRO A 469 -30.44 -2.96 12.28
C PRO A 469 -29.86 -1.81 11.43
N SER A 470 -28.56 -1.53 11.53
CA SER A 470 -27.88 -0.48 10.77
C SER A 470 -27.62 -0.83 9.30
N GLY A 471 -27.78 -2.10 8.91
CA GLY A 471 -27.41 -2.60 7.58
C GLY A 471 -25.91 -2.86 7.39
N LEU A 472 -25.10 -2.66 8.44
CA LEU A 472 -23.65 -2.84 8.42
C LEU A 472 -23.18 -3.76 9.56
N THR A 473 -22.09 -4.48 9.34
CA THR A 473 -21.41 -5.30 10.35
C THR A 473 -20.27 -4.55 11.02
N ASP A 474 -20.30 -4.45 12.36
CA ASP A 474 -19.19 -3.87 13.15
C ASP A 474 -18.04 -4.86 13.41
N LYS A 475 -18.28 -6.16 13.20
CA LYS A 475 -17.25 -7.21 13.39
C LYS A 475 -16.43 -7.40 12.11
N PRO A 476 -15.11 -7.65 12.21
CA PRO A 476 -14.30 -8.03 11.05
C PRO A 476 -14.84 -9.35 10.49
N THR A 477 -15.49 -9.26 9.35
CA THR A 477 -16.01 -10.42 8.63
C THR A 477 -14.87 -11.06 7.85
N PRO A 478 -14.70 -12.41 7.91
CA PRO A 478 -13.78 -13.09 7.01
C PRO A 478 -14.11 -12.78 5.55
N ALA A 479 -13.12 -12.87 4.66
CA ALA A 479 -13.26 -12.69 3.22
C ALA A 479 -14.37 -13.60 2.67
N SER A 480 -15.58 -13.04 2.55
CA SER A 480 -16.78 -13.74 2.16
C SER A 480 -17.08 -13.41 0.70
N GLY A 481 -17.04 -14.41 -0.17
CA GLY A 481 -17.27 -14.24 -1.61
C GLY A 481 -18.75 -14.09 -2.01
N PHE A 482 -19.62 -13.74 -1.06
CA PHE A 482 -21.07 -13.60 -1.29
C PHE A 482 -21.44 -12.15 -1.58
N ILE A 483 -22.33 -11.95 -2.56
CA ILE A 483 -22.89 -10.64 -2.85
C ILE A 483 -24.00 -10.32 -1.85
N SER A 484 -23.91 -9.13 -1.25
CA SER A 484 -25.01 -8.60 -0.44
C SER A 484 -26.24 -8.29 -1.30
N PRO A 485 -27.47 -8.69 -0.88
CA PRO A 485 -28.71 -8.38 -1.57
C PRO A 485 -28.90 -6.88 -1.86
N ALA A 486 -28.35 -5.99 -1.02
CA ALA A 486 -28.44 -4.53 -1.16
C ALA A 486 -27.69 -3.96 -2.38
N LEU A 487 -26.69 -4.67 -2.91
CA LEU A 487 -25.85 -4.17 -4.01
C LEU A 487 -26.63 -3.99 -5.31
N LYS A 488 -27.56 -4.91 -5.62
CA LYS A 488 -28.36 -4.86 -6.85
C LYS A 488 -29.37 -3.70 -6.85
N PRO A 489 -30.15 -3.45 -5.78
CA PRO A 489 -30.95 -2.23 -5.65
C PRO A 489 -30.13 -0.94 -5.72
N ALA A 490 -28.94 -0.90 -5.10
CA ALA A 490 -28.07 0.28 -5.17
C ALA A 490 -27.61 0.59 -6.60
N LEU A 491 -27.24 -0.43 -7.39
CA LEU A 491 -26.91 -0.25 -8.81
C LEU A 491 -28.12 0.26 -9.62
N LYS A 492 -29.33 -0.26 -9.36
CA LYS A 492 -30.54 0.25 -10.03
C LYS A 492 -30.77 1.74 -9.74
N LEU A 493 -30.62 2.14 -8.48
CA LEU A 493 -30.73 3.54 -8.07
C LEU A 493 -29.64 4.42 -8.70
N TYR A 494 -28.40 3.92 -8.73
CA TYR A 494 -27.29 4.64 -9.35
C TYR A 494 -27.55 4.88 -10.85
N ASN A 495 -28.07 3.89 -11.55
CA ASN A 495 -28.42 3.98 -12.97
C ASN A 495 -29.64 4.88 -13.25
N LEU A 496 -30.47 5.12 -12.23
CA LEU A 496 -31.61 6.03 -12.32
C LEU A 496 -31.18 7.49 -12.17
N LEU A 497 -30.13 7.75 -11.37
CA LEU A 497 -29.59 9.08 -11.11
C LEU A 497 -28.50 9.49 -12.11
N HIS A 498 -27.71 8.54 -12.60
CA HIS A 498 -26.58 8.78 -13.50
C HIS A 498 -26.71 8.01 -14.81
N ASP A 499 -26.26 8.63 -15.90
CA ASP A 499 -26.06 7.91 -17.15
C ASP A 499 -24.72 7.15 -17.11
N ILE A 500 -24.79 5.83 -16.97
CA ILE A 500 -23.64 4.92 -16.90
C ILE A 500 -22.75 5.00 -18.16
N LYS A 501 -23.26 5.52 -19.28
CA LYS A 501 -22.45 5.69 -20.50
C LYS A 501 -21.44 6.82 -20.37
N THR A 502 -21.65 7.74 -19.43
CA THR A 502 -20.73 8.87 -19.21
C THR A 502 -19.47 8.41 -18.45
N PRO A 503 -18.27 8.84 -18.87
CA PRO A 503 -17.03 8.47 -18.18
C PRO A 503 -16.98 9.01 -16.75
N GLU A 504 -17.64 10.13 -16.46
CA GLU A 504 -17.73 10.71 -15.13
C GLU A 504 -18.46 9.79 -14.14
N ALA A 505 -19.59 9.21 -14.55
CA ALA A 505 -20.33 8.25 -13.73
C ALA A 505 -19.54 6.94 -13.54
N GLN A 506 -18.94 6.40 -14.60
CA GLN A 506 -18.12 5.20 -14.50
C GLN A 506 -16.95 5.39 -13.52
N MET A 507 -16.24 6.51 -13.62
CA MET A 507 -15.13 6.85 -12.74
C MET A 507 -15.58 7.04 -11.30
N GLN A 508 -16.73 7.68 -11.07
CA GLN A 508 -17.28 7.86 -9.73
C GLN A 508 -17.65 6.52 -9.08
N LEU A 509 -18.27 5.59 -9.82
CA LEU A 509 -18.56 4.25 -9.32
C LEU A 509 -17.27 3.50 -8.97
N CYS A 510 -16.26 3.53 -9.84
CA CYS A 510 -14.94 2.97 -9.56
C CYS A 510 -14.33 3.56 -8.28
N LYS A 511 -14.46 4.88 -8.08
CA LYS A 511 -13.94 5.57 -6.88
C LYS A 511 -14.58 5.07 -5.59
N TYR A 512 -15.88 4.76 -5.57
CA TYR A 512 -16.52 4.18 -4.38
C TYR A 512 -15.94 2.81 -4.02
N PHE A 513 -15.74 1.93 -5.01
CA PHE A 513 -15.11 0.63 -4.77
C PHE A 513 -13.63 0.77 -4.36
N GLN A 514 -12.88 1.72 -4.94
CA GLN A 514 -11.53 2.01 -4.47
C GLN A 514 -11.51 2.47 -3.00
N THR A 515 -12.45 3.33 -2.60
CA THR A 515 -12.58 3.76 -1.21
C THR A 515 -12.92 2.59 -0.29
N ALA A 516 -13.78 1.67 -0.73
CA ALA A 516 -14.08 0.44 0.01
C ALA A 516 -12.83 -0.42 0.24
N VAL A 517 -12.08 -0.68 -0.82
CA VAL A 517 -10.83 -1.45 -0.78
C VAL A 517 -9.82 -0.77 0.17
N ARG A 518 -9.67 0.55 0.11
CA ARG A 518 -8.79 1.31 1.03
C ARG A 518 -9.24 1.20 2.49
N LYS A 519 -10.55 1.22 2.78
CA LYS A 519 -11.06 1.02 4.15
C LYS A 519 -10.74 -0.38 4.67
N ILE A 520 -10.95 -1.42 3.86
CA ILE A 520 -10.62 -2.81 4.20
C ILE A 520 -9.13 -2.94 4.48
N LEU A 521 -8.31 -2.44 3.56
CA LEU A 521 -6.85 -2.42 3.67
C LEU A 521 -6.38 -1.69 4.93
N GLY A 522 -6.93 -0.51 5.22
CA GLY A 522 -6.61 0.24 6.45
C GLY A 522 -6.87 -0.56 7.73
N ARG A 523 -7.92 -1.39 7.77
CA ARG A 523 -8.18 -2.29 8.91
C ARG A 523 -7.10 -3.37 9.04
N HIS A 524 -6.75 -4.05 7.95
CA HIS A 524 -5.71 -5.08 7.99
C HIS A 524 -4.31 -4.53 8.28
N LEU A 525 -4.01 -3.31 7.82
CA LEU A 525 -2.74 -2.67 8.11
C LEU A 525 -2.61 -2.22 9.57
N ALA A 526 -3.71 -1.83 10.22
CA ALA A 526 -3.70 -1.42 11.62
C ALA A 526 -3.14 -2.52 12.55
N GLU A 527 -3.45 -3.78 12.27
CA GLU A 527 -2.96 -4.95 13.03
C GLU A 527 -1.44 -5.15 12.94
N THR A 528 -0.82 -4.65 11.87
CA THR A 528 0.63 -4.73 11.68
C THR A 528 1.36 -3.44 12.06
N SER A 529 0.64 -2.35 12.35
CA SER A 529 1.17 -0.98 12.48
C SER A 529 2.35 -0.88 13.45
N GLU A 530 2.26 -1.56 14.59
CA GLU A 530 3.26 -1.65 15.67
C GLU A 530 4.71 -1.86 15.16
N PHE A 531 4.91 -2.66 14.12
CA PHE A 531 6.24 -3.04 13.61
C PHE A 531 6.83 -2.10 12.56
N VAL A 532 6.08 -1.06 12.14
CA VAL A 532 6.56 -0.10 11.14
C VAL A 532 6.53 1.35 11.65
N SER A 533 5.84 1.62 12.76
CA SER A 533 5.74 2.96 13.34
C SER A 533 6.57 3.18 14.61
N SER A 534 7.43 2.25 15.03
CA SER A 534 8.21 2.43 16.25
C SER A 534 9.35 3.45 16.07
N SER A 535 9.16 4.65 16.62
CA SER A 535 10.19 5.66 16.92
C SER A 535 10.92 5.39 18.25
N GLY A 536 11.10 4.12 18.63
CA GLY A 536 11.70 3.70 19.90
C GLY A 536 13.07 3.09 19.73
N GLU A 537 13.94 3.34 20.71
CA GLU A 537 15.38 3.04 20.76
C GLU A 537 15.79 1.67 20.18
N LYS A 538 16.94 1.67 19.49
CA LYS A 538 17.68 0.48 19.03
C LYS A 538 18.17 -0.32 20.24
N SER A 539 17.29 -0.95 21.00
CA SER A 539 17.66 -2.13 21.79
C SER A 539 17.66 -3.33 20.85
N THR A 540 18.60 -4.25 21.06
CA THR A 540 18.70 -5.52 20.34
C THR A 540 17.34 -6.18 20.26
N MET A 541 16.75 -6.22 19.05
CA MET A 541 15.43 -6.81 18.85
C MET A 541 15.50 -8.30 19.20
N ASP A 542 14.75 -8.72 20.22
CA ASP A 542 14.68 -10.13 20.61
C ASP A 542 14.29 -11.00 19.41
N GLN A 543 15.00 -12.11 19.20
CA GLN A 543 14.78 -13.04 18.10
C GLN A 543 13.32 -13.55 18.03
N ILE A 544 12.64 -13.62 19.18
CA ILE A 544 11.22 -13.97 19.31
C ILE A 544 10.31 -12.86 18.74
N VAL A 545 10.61 -11.60 19.01
CA VAL A 545 9.83 -10.45 18.54
C VAL A 545 9.94 -10.33 17.02
N TYR A 546 11.14 -10.52 16.46
CA TYR A 546 11.36 -10.53 15.01
C TYR A 546 10.63 -11.68 14.30
N SER A 547 10.68 -12.89 14.87
CA SER A 547 9.95 -14.05 14.37
C SER A 547 8.44 -13.80 14.31
N ASN A 548 7.87 -13.24 15.40
CA ASN A 548 6.46 -12.87 15.46
C ASN A 548 6.09 -11.79 14.43
N ALA A 549 6.96 -10.82 14.20
CA ALA A 549 6.74 -9.78 13.19
C ALA A 549 6.72 -10.37 11.77
N CYS A 550 7.63 -11.30 11.46
CA CYS A 550 7.63 -12.02 10.18
C CYS A 550 6.35 -12.84 9.99
N GLN A 551 5.88 -13.54 11.04
CA GLN A 551 4.63 -14.29 10.99
C GLN A 551 3.39 -13.40 10.79
N LYS A 552 3.35 -12.22 11.43
CA LYS A 552 2.28 -11.23 11.20
C LYS A 552 2.31 -10.66 9.78
N MET A 553 3.49 -10.44 9.21
CA MET A 553 3.61 -10.01 7.82
C MET A 553 3.17 -11.11 6.84
N LYS A 554 3.50 -12.37 7.14
CA LYS A 554 3.03 -13.54 6.40
C LYS A 554 1.50 -13.64 6.45
N SER A 555 0.88 -13.48 7.62
CA SER A 555 -0.58 -13.51 7.76
C SER A 555 -1.25 -12.37 6.99
N LEU A 556 -0.63 -11.19 6.93
CA LEU A 556 -1.10 -10.07 6.12
C LEU A 556 -1.10 -10.43 4.63
N CYS A 557 -0.02 -11.01 4.10
CA CYS A 557 0.04 -11.47 2.70
C CYS A 557 -1.10 -12.46 2.39
N LEU A 558 -1.33 -13.44 3.27
CA LEU A 558 -2.39 -14.45 3.10
C LEU A 558 -3.79 -13.83 3.19
N THR A 559 -4.01 -12.90 4.11
CA THR A 559 -5.30 -12.22 4.26
C THR A 559 -5.62 -11.39 3.02
N ILE A 560 -4.65 -10.63 2.51
CA ILE A 560 -4.81 -9.85 1.27
C ILE A 560 -5.06 -10.77 0.08
N ARG A 561 -4.37 -11.90 -0.01
CA ARG A 561 -4.63 -12.93 -1.03
C ARG A 561 -6.09 -13.39 -0.98
N ASP A 562 -6.59 -13.74 0.20
CA ASP A 562 -7.94 -14.24 0.39
C ASP A 562 -9.00 -13.15 0.08
N GLU A 563 -8.69 -11.88 0.34
CA GLU A 563 -9.52 -10.72 -0.06
C GLU A 563 -9.64 -10.58 -1.58
N ILE A 564 -8.54 -10.75 -2.34
CA ILE A 564 -8.55 -10.73 -3.82
C ILE A 564 -9.35 -11.92 -4.37
N VAL A 565 -9.19 -13.10 -3.77
CA VAL A 565 -9.97 -14.29 -4.14
C VAL A 565 -11.46 -14.04 -3.91
N SER A 566 -11.82 -13.38 -2.81
CA SER A 566 -13.20 -12.98 -2.53
C SER A 566 -13.75 -12.02 -3.57
N ASP A 567 -12.97 -11.00 -3.97
CA ASP A 567 -13.35 -10.05 -5.04
C ASP A 567 -13.56 -10.73 -6.38
N THR A 568 -12.70 -11.71 -6.68
CA THR A 568 -12.82 -12.54 -7.88
C THR A 568 -14.12 -13.36 -7.87
N LYS A 569 -14.51 -13.90 -6.72
CA LYS A 569 -15.79 -14.62 -6.56
C LYS A 569 -17.00 -13.71 -6.68
N ILE A 570 -16.93 -12.48 -6.15
CA ILE A 570 -17.98 -11.47 -6.29
C ILE A 570 -18.12 -11.04 -7.75
N HIS A 571 -17.02 -10.79 -8.45
CA HIS A 571 -17.03 -10.38 -9.85
C HIS A 571 -17.64 -11.44 -10.77
N LYS A 572 -17.31 -12.73 -10.54
CA LYS A 572 -17.84 -13.87 -11.31
C LYS A 572 -19.36 -14.05 -11.25
N GLN A 573 -20.04 -13.42 -10.29
CA GLN A 573 -21.50 -13.46 -10.17
C GLN A 573 -22.22 -12.47 -11.12
N ASN A 574 -21.50 -11.69 -11.93
CA ASN A 574 -22.03 -10.85 -13.02
C ASN A 574 -23.09 -9.82 -12.60
N VAL A 575 -23.04 -9.33 -11.35
CA VAL A 575 -23.95 -8.28 -10.86
C VAL A 575 -23.39 -6.88 -11.16
N LEU A 576 -22.07 -6.73 -11.23
CA LEU A 576 -21.38 -5.47 -11.47
C LEU A 576 -21.37 -5.12 -12.98
N PRO A 577 -21.35 -3.83 -13.35
CA PRO A 577 -21.23 -3.42 -14.74
C PRO A 577 -19.92 -3.90 -15.39
N GLY A 578 -19.95 -4.21 -16.70
CA GLY A 578 -18.81 -4.79 -17.42
C GLY A 578 -17.56 -3.91 -17.53
N PHE A 579 -17.66 -2.59 -17.32
CA PHE A 579 -16.50 -1.70 -17.25
C PHE A 579 -15.75 -1.77 -15.91
N LEU A 580 -16.37 -2.33 -14.87
CA LEU A 580 -15.80 -2.44 -13.53
C LEU A 580 -15.17 -3.83 -13.34
N ASP A 581 -13.89 -3.93 -13.69
CA ASP A 581 -13.06 -5.09 -13.34
C ASP A 581 -12.62 -4.98 -11.87
N LEU A 582 -13.47 -5.49 -10.97
CA LEU A 582 -13.21 -5.46 -9.53
C LEU A 582 -11.90 -6.17 -9.15
N PRO A 583 -11.57 -7.38 -9.69
CA PRO A 583 -10.32 -8.07 -9.38
C PRO A 583 -9.08 -7.27 -9.77
N ASN A 584 -9.00 -6.70 -10.98
CA ASN A 584 -7.86 -5.87 -11.37
C ASN A 584 -7.79 -4.58 -10.55
N LEU A 585 -8.94 -3.94 -10.27
CA LEU A 585 -9.00 -2.74 -9.44
C LEU A 585 -8.49 -2.96 -8.01
N SER A 586 -8.97 -4.03 -7.35
CA SER A 586 -8.63 -4.27 -5.94
C SER A 586 -7.23 -4.81 -5.79
N SER A 587 -6.82 -5.77 -6.63
CA SER A 587 -5.47 -6.33 -6.60
C SER A 587 -4.38 -5.29 -6.88
N ALA A 588 -4.63 -4.31 -7.75
CA ALA A 588 -3.72 -3.19 -7.98
C ALA A 588 -3.44 -2.39 -6.70
N LEU A 589 -4.49 -2.04 -5.95
CA LEU A 589 -4.38 -1.30 -4.70
C LEU A 589 -3.76 -2.16 -3.58
N TYR A 590 -4.20 -3.41 -3.46
CA TYR A 590 -3.69 -4.35 -2.47
C TYR A 590 -2.21 -4.65 -2.68
N SER A 591 -1.78 -4.91 -3.92
CA SER A 591 -0.40 -5.23 -4.27
C SER A 591 0.54 -4.03 -4.03
N LEU A 592 0.12 -2.83 -4.43
CA LEU A 592 0.90 -1.60 -4.19
C LEU A 592 1.13 -1.37 -2.69
N GLU A 593 0.06 -1.42 -1.90
CA GLU A 593 0.18 -1.11 -0.47
C GLU A 593 0.86 -2.23 0.32
N LEU A 594 0.64 -3.50 -0.04
CA LEU A 594 1.41 -4.61 0.52
C LEU A 594 2.90 -4.47 0.23
N CYS A 595 3.28 -4.06 -0.98
CA CYS A 595 4.67 -3.80 -1.35
C CYS A 595 5.27 -2.66 -0.51
N ASN A 596 4.57 -1.53 -0.38
CA ASN A 596 4.99 -0.41 0.48
C ASN A 596 5.15 -0.84 1.94
N ARG A 597 4.19 -1.64 2.44
CA ARG A 597 4.19 -2.15 3.81
C ARG A 597 5.37 -3.07 4.07
N MET A 598 5.61 -4.02 3.16
CA MET A 598 6.73 -4.95 3.22
C MET A 598 8.07 -4.20 3.17
N ARG A 599 8.20 -3.22 2.26
CA ARG A 599 9.41 -2.40 2.14
C ARG A 599 9.70 -1.61 3.41
N GLY A 600 8.67 -1.00 4.02
CA GLY A 600 8.78 -0.32 5.31
C GLY A 600 9.22 -1.27 6.42
N PHE A 601 8.62 -2.46 6.50
CA PHE A 601 8.99 -3.50 7.46
C PHE A 601 10.45 -3.97 7.28
N LEU A 602 10.88 -4.30 6.06
CA LEU A 602 12.24 -4.79 5.79
C LEU A 602 13.31 -3.70 6.02
N THR A 603 12.94 -2.42 5.90
CA THR A 603 13.85 -1.30 6.19
C THR A 603 14.08 -1.15 7.69
N LEU A 604 13.04 -1.34 8.50
CA LEU A 604 13.11 -1.21 9.97
C LEU A 604 13.62 -2.48 10.64
N CYS A 605 13.30 -3.64 10.07
CA CYS A 605 13.63 -4.96 10.58
C CYS A 605 14.30 -5.80 9.46
N PRO A 606 15.55 -5.48 9.09
CA PRO A 606 16.26 -6.25 8.07
C PRO A 606 16.52 -7.69 8.57
N PRO A 607 16.37 -8.71 7.71
CA PRO A 607 16.69 -10.08 8.09
C PRO A 607 18.17 -10.23 8.38
N ILE A 608 18.47 -10.90 9.50
CA ILE A 608 19.84 -11.16 9.99
C ILE A 608 20.32 -12.56 9.55
N SER A 609 19.39 -13.51 9.39
CA SER A 609 19.63 -14.87 8.88
C SER A 609 18.41 -15.38 8.14
N LEU A 610 18.56 -16.42 7.31
CA LEU A 610 17.44 -17.10 6.64
C LEU A 610 16.76 -18.10 7.57
N SER A 611 16.33 -17.60 8.73
CA SER A 611 15.54 -18.37 9.68
C SER A 611 14.21 -18.84 9.06
N PRO A 612 13.60 -19.94 9.55
CA PRO A 612 12.35 -20.45 8.99
C PRO A 612 11.23 -19.40 8.82
N PRO A 613 10.99 -18.46 9.77
CA PRO A 613 10.00 -17.40 9.60
C PRO A 613 10.28 -16.45 8.41
N VAL A 614 11.56 -16.15 8.14
CA VAL A 614 11.97 -15.29 7.01
C VAL A 614 11.80 -16.04 5.70
N THR A 615 12.23 -17.30 5.66
CA THR A 615 12.09 -18.16 4.48
C THR A 615 10.62 -18.37 4.12
N ASP A 616 9.75 -18.60 5.11
CA ASP A 616 8.30 -18.68 4.94
C ASP A 616 7.69 -17.38 4.39
N LEU A 617 8.17 -16.22 4.85
CA LEU A 617 7.71 -14.92 4.38
C LEU A 617 8.09 -14.70 2.91
N ILE A 618 9.34 -15.04 2.55
CA ILE A 618 9.83 -14.97 1.17
C ILE A 618 9.00 -15.89 0.27
N ILE A 619 8.76 -17.14 0.70
CA ILE A 619 7.93 -18.12 0.00
C ILE A 619 6.52 -17.56 -0.23
N THR A 620 5.88 -17.07 0.83
CA THR A 620 4.51 -16.55 0.78
C THR A 620 4.40 -15.33 -0.15
N THR A 621 5.41 -14.44 -0.14
CA THR A 621 5.44 -13.27 -1.02
C THR A 621 5.63 -13.67 -2.49
N CYS A 622 6.49 -14.64 -2.76
CA CYS A 622 6.65 -15.19 -4.11
C CYS A 622 5.38 -15.89 -4.61
N ASP A 623 4.72 -16.65 -3.74
CA ASP A 623 3.50 -17.38 -4.09
C ASP A 623 2.34 -16.40 -4.33
N PHE A 624 2.24 -15.30 -3.56
CA PHE A 624 1.32 -14.21 -3.85
C PHE A 624 1.53 -13.61 -5.25
N GLN A 625 2.78 -13.36 -5.65
CA GLN A 625 3.10 -12.85 -6.99
C GLN A 625 2.74 -13.85 -8.10
N LYS A 626 2.94 -15.15 -7.85
CA LYS A 626 2.52 -16.23 -8.77
C LYS A 626 1.00 -16.32 -8.87
N ASP A 627 0.29 -16.17 -7.75
CA ASP A 627 -1.18 -16.18 -7.71
C ASP A 627 -1.77 -15.05 -8.54
N LEU A 628 -1.21 -13.83 -8.46
CA LEU A 628 -1.62 -12.70 -9.31
C LEU A 628 -1.47 -13.02 -10.80
N ALA A 629 -0.35 -13.61 -11.20
CA ALA A 629 -0.13 -14.03 -12.58
C ALA A 629 -1.11 -15.13 -13.01
N TYR A 630 -1.37 -16.12 -12.14
CA TYR A 630 -2.33 -17.19 -12.38
C TYR A 630 -3.77 -16.69 -12.53
N TRP A 631 -4.15 -15.62 -11.84
CA TRP A 631 -5.47 -14.99 -11.95
C TRP A 631 -5.61 -14.03 -13.14
N ASN A 632 -4.61 -13.94 -14.03
CA ASN A 632 -4.56 -13.00 -15.17
C ASN A 632 -4.71 -11.52 -14.75
N ILE A 633 -4.19 -11.17 -13.58
CA ILE A 633 -4.19 -9.78 -13.09
C ILE A 633 -2.99 -9.04 -13.67
N SER A 634 -3.22 -7.83 -14.18
CA SER A 634 -2.14 -7.03 -14.76
C SER A 634 -1.13 -6.59 -13.69
N PRO A 635 0.20 -6.76 -13.91
CA PRO A 635 1.19 -6.28 -12.97
C PRO A 635 1.14 -4.75 -12.87
N VAL A 636 1.14 -4.23 -11.64
CA VAL A 636 1.10 -2.79 -11.38
C VAL A 636 2.49 -2.27 -11.08
N LYS A 637 2.82 -1.09 -11.63
CA LYS A 637 4.07 -0.41 -11.34
C LYS A 637 4.16 -0.09 -9.84
N GLY A 638 5.18 -0.61 -9.17
CA GLY A 638 5.34 -0.49 -7.71
C GLY A 638 4.54 -1.51 -6.90
N GLY A 639 3.87 -2.47 -7.54
CA GLY A 639 3.26 -3.62 -6.86
C GLY A 639 4.29 -4.59 -6.28
N VAL A 640 3.83 -5.70 -5.73
CA VAL A 640 4.70 -6.74 -5.15
C VAL A 640 5.59 -7.36 -6.23
N ASP A 641 6.89 -7.06 -6.14
CA ASP A 641 7.95 -7.82 -6.78
C ASP A 641 8.81 -8.44 -5.67
N ALA A 642 8.64 -9.75 -5.45
CA ALA A 642 9.35 -10.46 -4.41
C ALA A 642 10.87 -10.41 -4.62
N LYS A 643 11.35 -10.45 -5.87
CA LYS A 643 12.78 -10.39 -6.16
C LYS A 643 13.32 -9.03 -5.77
N GLU A 644 12.71 -7.94 -6.23
CA GLU A 644 13.15 -6.58 -5.90
C GLU A 644 13.12 -6.31 -4.39
N LEU A 645 12.05 -6.73 -3.70
CA LEU A 645 11.87 -6.53 -2.25
C LEU A 645 12.98 -7.18 -1.42
N PHE A 646 13.35 -8.43 -1.75
CA PHE A 646 14.31 -9.19 -0.96
C PHE A 646 15.74 -9.13 -1.49
N HIS A 647 15.98 -8.65 -2.72
CA HIS A 647 17.29 -8.70 -3.37
C HIS A 647 18.41 -8.09 -2.53
N ILE A 648 18.23 -6.86 -2.05
CA ILE A 648 19.26 -6.17 -1.24
C ILE A 648 19.57 -6.91 0.06
N HIS A 649 18.57 -7.56 0.64
CA HIS A 649 18.70 -8.30 1.89
C HIS A 649 19.39 -9.64 1.67
N ILE A 650 19.02 -10.39 0.62
CA ILE A 650 19.65 -11.66 0.26
C ILE A 650 21.12 -11.46 -0.09
N THR A 651 21.44 -10.47 -0.91
CA THR A 651 22.83 -10.17 -1.29
C THR A 651 23.67 -9.74 -0.08
N ARG A 652 23.06 -9.06 0.90
CA ARG A 652 23.71 -8.75 2.17
C ARG A 652 23.93 -10.01 3.01
N LEU A 653 22.91 -10.84 3.19
CA LEU A 653 22.99 -12.10 3.93
C LEU A 653 24.06 -13.04 3.37
N MET A 654 24.14 -13.19 2.04
CA MET A 654 25.19 -13.98 1.40
C MET A 654 26.58 -13.43 1.68
N ARG A 655 26.74 -12.10 1.63
CA ARG A 655 28.01 -11.44 1.95
C ARG A 655 28.39 -11.61 3.41
N ASP A 656 27.43 -11.45 4.33
CA ASP A 656 27.64 -11.60 5.78
C ASP A 656 27.98 -13.06 6.11
N LYS A 657 27.29 -14.03 5.48
CA LYS A 657 27.58 -15.47 5.63
C LYS A 657 28.97 -15.84 5.09
N ARG A 658 29.37 -15.27 3.95
CA ARG A 658 30.74 -15.41 3.44
C ARG A 658 31.77 -14.93 4.47
N LEU A 659 31.55 -13.76 5.08
CA LEU A 659 32.46 -13.23 6.10
C LEU A 659 32.51 -14.12 7.34
N GLU A 660 31.36 -14.62 7.82
CA GLU A 660 31.27 -15.56 8.95
C GLU A 660 32.06 -16.86 8.69
N LEU A 661 31.93 -17.43 7.49
CA LEU A 661 32.67 -18.63 7.08
C LEU A 661 34.17 -18.36 6.99
N LEU A 662 34.58 -17.24 6.40
CA LEU A 662 35.99 -16.85 6.29
C LEU A 662 36.61 -16.54 7.67
N GLU A 663 35.85 -15.97 8.59
CA GLU A 663 36.28 -15.73 9.96
C GLU A 663 36.42 -17.04 10.74
N SER A 664 35.49 -17.99 10.55
CA SER A 664 35.60 -19.35 11.09
C SER A 664 36.84 -20.10 10.60
N CYS A 665 37.42 -19.71 9.46
CA CYS A 665 38.66 -20.29 8.95
C CYS A 665 39.92 -19.74 9.64
N LYS A 666 39.83 -18.66 10.42
CA LYS A 666 40.98 -18.11 11.14
C LYS A 666 41.22 -18.96 12.38
N LEU A 667 42.33 -19.70 12.44
CA LEU A 667 42.78 -20.30 13.69
C LEU A 667 43.27 -19.19 14.64
N ASP A 668 42.59 -19.03 15.78
CA ASP A 668 43.04 -18.14 16.84
C ASP A 668 44.42 -18.59 17.35
N LYS A 669 45.36 -17.63 17.43
CA LYS A 669 46.72 -17.86 17.93
C LYS A 669 46.79 -17.98 19.46
N GLY A 670 45.66 -18.14 20.15
CA GLY A 670 45.56 -18.02 21.61
C GLY A 670 45.09 -19.30 22.31
N VAL A 671 45.98 -19.87 23.12
CA VAL A 671 45.75 -20.66 24.34
C VAL A 671 44.41 -21.43 24.41
N GLY A 672 44.34 -22.52 23.66
CA GLY A 672 43.27 -23.54 23.72
C GLY A 672 43.78 -24.86 23.16
N PRO A 673 43.17 -26.01 23.50
CA PRO A 673 43.69 -27.33 23.12
C PRO A 673 43.83 -27.38 21.60
N GLN A 674 45.00 -27.81 21.11
CA GLN A 674 45.33 -28.00 19.69
C GLN A 674 44.17 -28.69 18.96
N ILE A 675 43.32 -27.94 18.26
CA ILE A 675 42.25 -28.54 17.46
C ILE A 675 42.91 -29.36 16.36
N SER A 676 42.62 -30.66 16.34
CA SER A 676 43.11 -31.58 15.32
C SER A 676 42.70 -31.06 13.94
N THR A 677 43.65 -31.08 13.00
CA THR A 677 43.45 -30.58 11.64
C THR A 677 42.27 -31.28 10.94
N SER A 678 42.04 -32.57 11.21
CA SER A 678 40.87 -33.29 10.68
C SER A 678 39.56 -32.69 11.20
N ILE A 679 39.46 -32.39 12.49
CA ILE A 679 38.23 -31.84 13.10
C ILE A 679 37.93 -30.46 12.52
N PHE A 680 38.95 -29.62 12.35
CA PHE A 680 38.80 -28.32 11.71
C PHE A 680 38.24 -28.43 10.28
N VAL A 681 38.82 -29.32 9.46
CA VAL A 681 38.35 -29.53 8.08
C VAL A 681 36.91 -30.05 8.07
N ASP A 682 36.58 -31.04 8.91
CA ASP A 682 35.24 -31.61 8.99
C ASP A 682 34.20 -30.57 9.42
N ASP A 683 34.50 -29.75 10.43
CA ASP A 683 33.61 -28.68 10.91
C ASP A 683 33.36 -27.62 9.83
N MET A 684 34.39 -27.25 9.07
CA MET A 684 34.24 -26.27 7.99
C MET A 684 33.39 -26.80 6.84
N TYR A 685 33.60 -28.05 6.42
CA TYR A 685 32.77 -28.67 5.38
C TYR A 685 31.33 -28.89 5.83
N LYS A 686 31.10 -29.22 7.11
CA LYS A 686 29.75 -29.26 7.68
C LYS A 686 29.05 -27.90 7.61
N LYS A 687 29.74 -26.81 7.94
CA LYS A 687 29.21 -25.44 7.79
C LYS A 687 28.88 -25.09 6.33
N LEU A 688 29.67 -25.59 5.37
CA LEU A 688 29.38 -25.43 3.93
C LEU A 688 28.09 -26.17 3.53
N GLU A 689 27.90 -27.41 4.00
CA GLU A 689 26.67 -28.17 3.75
C GLU A 689 25.42 -27.51 4.35
N GLU A 690 25.55 -26.96 5.57
CA GLU A 690 24.48 -26.20 6.23
C GLU A 690 24.13 -24.93 5.44
N THR A 691 25.15 -24.19 4.98
CA THR A 691 24.96 -22.99 4.14
C THR A 691 24.27 -23.34 2.82
N LEU A 692 24.66 -24.44 2.18
CA LEU A 692 24.00 -24.95 0.96
C LEU A 692 22.52 -25.27 1.18
N ARG A 693 22.16 -25.76 2.37
CA ARG A 693 20.78 -26.09 2.72
C ARG A 693 19.97 -24.82 2.98
N GLU A 694 20.53 -23.87 3.71
CA GLU A 694 19.90 -22.60 4.08
C GLU A 694 19.51 -21.79 2.83
N TYR A 695 20.40 -21.70 1.83
CA TYR A 695 20.16 -20.90 0.62
C TYR A 695 19.43 -21.64 -0.50
N GLN A 696 19.10 -22.93 -0.32
CA GLN A 696 18.45 -23.74 -1.35
C GLN A 696 17.10 -23.15 -1.79
N VAL A 697 16.29 -22.65 -0.84
CA VAL A 697 14.97 -22.06 -1.14
C VAL A 697 15.12 -20.84 -2.04
N ILE A 698 16.13 -20.00 -1.78
CA ILE A 698 16.42 -18.79 -2.56
C ILE A 698 16.84 -19.17 -3.98
N VAL A 699 17.81 -20.08 -4.12
CA VAL A 699 18.34 -20.51 -5.42
C VAL A 699 17.27 -21.22 -6.27
N SER A 700 16.42 -22.03 -5.65
CA SER A 700 15.33 -22.72 -6.35
C SER A 700 14.29 -21.77 -6.98
N ARG A 701 14.13 -20.57 -6.41
CA ARG A 701 13.21 -19.55 -6.91
C ARG A 701 13.90 -18.54 -7.83
N TRP A 702 15.15 -18.21 -7.53
CA TRP A 702 15.97 -17.26 -8.28
C TRP A 702 17.34 -17.86 -8.62
N PRO A 703 17.44 -18.53 -9.77
CA PRO A 703 18.66 -19.18 -10.26
C PRO A 703 19.92 -18.31 -10.32
N GLU A 704 19.77 -17.00 -10.49
CA GLU A 704 20.88 -16.05 -10.63
C GLU A 704 21.81 -16.05 -9.40
N TYR A 705 21.27 -16.33 -8.21
CA TYR A 705 22.06 -16.41 -6.97
C TYR A 705 22.91 -17.68 -6.86
N THR A 706 22.79 -18.62 -7.79
CA THR A 706 23.57 -19.86 -7.80
C THR A 706 25.07 -19.57 -7.87
N LEU A 707 25.47 -18.64 -8.74
CA LEU A 707 26.88 -18.28 -8.94
C LEU A 707 27.45 -17.55 -7.72
N ASP A 708 26.66 -16.69 -7.09
CA ASP A 708 27.05 -16.01 -5.86
C ASP A 708 27.28 -17.04 -4.74
N LEU A 709 26.38 -18.01 -4.59
CA LEU A 709 26.54 -19.10 -3.62
C LEU A 709 27.76 -19.99 -3.93
N GLU A 710 27.97 -20.32 -5.20
CA GLU A 710 29.16 -21.07 -5.64
C GLU A 710 30.45 -20.36 -5.22
N LYS A 711 30.50 -19.04 -5.45
CA LYS A 711 31.63 -18.21 -5.07
C LYS A 711 31.88 -18.19 -3.57
N VAL A 712 30.84 -18.15 -2.74
CA VAL A 712 30.98 -18.24 -1.27
C VAL A 712 31.67 -19.56 -0.87
N ILE A 713 31.23 -20.67 -1.46
CA ILE A 713 31.77 -22.01 -1.16
C ILE A 713 33.22 -22.13 -1.66
N ALA A 714 33.47 -21.78 -2.91
CA ALA A 714 34.81 -21.83 -3.51
C ALA A 714 35.82 -20.95 -2.76
N ASP A 715 35.42 -19.73 -2.35
CA ASP A 715 36.28 -18.86 -1.55
C ASP A 715 36.59 -19.45 -0.17
N THR A 716 35.60 -20.09 0.48
CA THR A 716 35.80 -20.75 1.78
C THR A 716 36.74 -21.94 1.66
N GLU A 717 36.56 -22.81 0.67
CA GLU A 717 37.48 -23.94 0.42
C GLU A 717 38.91 -23.46 0.15
N ARG A 718 39.08 -22.37 -0.63
CA ARG A 718 40.38 -21.77 -0.88
C ARG A 718 41.04 -21.30 0.42
N VAL A 719 40.29 -20.63 1.30
CA VAL A 719 40.82 -20.13 2.58
C VAL A 719 41.06 -21.26 3.58
N VAL A 720 40.24 -22.32 3.62
CA VAL A 720 40.54 -23.53 4.41
C VAL A 720 41.91 -24.07 4.03
N MET A 721 42.17 -24.19 2.72
CA MET A 721 43.45 -24.69 2.22
C MET A 721 44.62 -23.73 2.50
N GLU A 722 44.44 -22.41 2.36
CA GLU A 722 45.44 -21.41 2.74
C GLU A 722 45.75 -21.44 4.26
N THR A 723 44.72 -21.64 5.09
CA THR A 723 44.88 -21.80 6.54
C THR A 723 45.69 -23.05 6.89
N LEU A 724 45.46 -24.17 6.20
CA LEU A 724 46.29 -25.37 6.34
C LEU A 724 47.74 -25.08 5.94
N GLU A 725 47.97 -24.45 4.80
CA GLU A 725 49.32 -24.09 4.36
C GLU A 725 50.05 -23.16 5.33
N LYS A 726 49.33 -22.24 5.96
CA LYS A 726 49.87 -21.35 6.99
C LYS A 726 50.17 -22.08 8.30
N LYS A 727 49.32 -23.02 8.73
CA LYS A 727 49.54 -23.85 9.92
C LYS A 727 50.80 -24.71 9.78
N TYR A 728 51.06 -25.21 8.57
CA TYR A 728 52.20 -26.09 8.26
C TYR A 728 53.31 -25.39 7.48
N SER A 729 53.38 -24.04 7.51
CA SER A 729 54.29 -23.26 6.65
C SER A 729 55.75 -23.64 6.83
N ASP A 730 56.16 -23.86 8.09
CA ASP A 730 57.55 -24.15 8.44
C ASP A 730 57.97 -25.50 7.86
N ILE A 731 57.12 -26.52 7.98
CA ILE A 731 57.36 -27.85 7.42
C ILE A 731 57.30 -27.80 5.88
N LEU A 732 56.30 -27.14 5.29
CA LEU A 732 56.15 -27.03 3.84
C LEU A 732 57.29 -26.25 3.17
N SER A 733 57.89 -25.29 3.87
CA SER A 733 59.04 -24.53 3.36
C SER A 733 60.25 -25.43 3.08
N THR A 734 60.48 -26.44 3.92
CA THR A 734 61.57 -27.42 3.76
C THR A 734 61.42 -28.28 2.50
N LEU A 735 60.18 -28.49 2.05
CA LEU A 735 59.86 -29.26 0.85
C LEU A 735 60.05 -28.43 -0.44
N LYS A 736 59.84 -27.11 -0.39
CA LYS A 736 59.91 -26.20 -1.55
C LYS A 736 61.34 -25.94 -2.05
N GLU A 737 62.38 -26.25 -1.25
CA GLU A 737 63.79 -26.02 -1.61
C GLU A 737 64.28 -26.83 -2.83
N HIS A 738 63.56 -27.86 -3.28
CA HIS A 738 63.94 -28.70 -4.42
C HIS A 738 63.13 -28.44 -5.70
N THR A 739 62.09 -27.62 -5.63
CA THR A 739 61.17 -27.38 -6.77
C THR A 739 61.66 -26.29 -7.73
N ILE A 740 62.68 -25.51 -7.33
CA ILE A 740 63.31 -24.48 -8.16
C ILE A 740 64.62 -25.03 -8.72
N PRO A 741 64.94 -24.87 -10.03
CA PRO A 741 66.26 -25.23 -10.55
C PRO A 741 67.31 -24.38 -9.81
N VAL A 742 68.05 -25.04 -8.92
CA VAL A 742 69.00 -24.42 -8.02
C VAL A 742 70.08 -23.69 -8.84
N LYS A 743 70.12 -22.35 -8.74
CA LYS A 743 71.25 -21.53 -9.20
C LYS A 743 72.51 -22.00 -8.46
N ALA A 744 73.64 -22.07 -9.18
CA ALA A 744 74.93 -22.62 -8.78
C ALA A 744 75.49 -22.19 -7.39
N VAL A 745 74.94 -21.16 -6.76
CA VAL A 745 75.39 -20.60 -5.48
C VAL A 745 75.04 -21.48 -4.27
N GLN A 746 73.92 -22.22 -4.28
CA GLN A 746 73.59 -23.15 -3.18
C GLN A 746 74.39 -24.46 -3.23
N TYR A 747 74.95 -24.81 -4.40
CA TYR A 747 75.86 -25.95 -4.53
C TYR A 747 77.10 -25.75 -3.66
N VAL A 748 77.66 -24.54 -3.62
CA VAL A 748 78.84 -24.21 -2.82
C VAL A 748 78.54 -24.24 -1.31
N GLN A 749 77.35 -23.83 -0.88
CA GLN A 749 76.94 -23.90 0.53
C GLN A 749 76.67 -25.33 1.03
N ARG A 750 76.20 -26.24 0.17
CA ARG A 750 75.98 -27.65 0.54
C ARG A 750 77.27 -28.44 0.73
N PHE A 751 78.35 -28.11 0.02
CA PHE A 751 79.66 -28.73 0.23
C PHE A 751 80.40 -28.18 1.46
N ALA A 752 80.09 -26.94 1.88
CA ALA A 752 80.75 -26.30 3.02
C ALA A 752 80.23 -26.75 4.41
N LYS A 753 79.04 -27.39 4.50
CA LYS A 753 78.52 -27.98 5.74
C LYS A 753 78.59 -29.51 5.65
N GLY A 754 79.59 -30.11 6.29
CA GLY A 754 79.76 -31.56 6.38
C GLY A 754 78.53 -32.27 6.99
N ASN A 755 78.23 -33.46 6.46
CA ASN A 755 77.18 -34.42 6.84
C ASN A 755 75.77 -33.84 7.00
N SER A 756 75.00 -33.82 5.91
CA SER A 756 73.55 -33.62 5.96
C SER A 756 72.86 -34.77 6.69
N LEU A 757 72.13 -34.45 7.76
CA LEU A 757 71.27 -35.38 8.51
C LEU A 757 70.18 -35.98 7.60
N PRO A 758 69.79 -37.25 7.80
CA PRO A 758 68.68 -37.87 7.08
C PRO A 758 67.36 -37.16 7.43
N TYR A 759 66.56 -36.88 6.41
CA TYR A 759 65.22 -36.34 6.56
C TYR A 759 64.30 -37.36 7.23
N SER A 760 63.67 -36.98 8.33
CA SER A 760 62.60 -37.77 8.96
C SER A 760 61.25 -37.26 8.49
N PHE A 761 60.31 -38.16 8.17
CA PHE A 761 58.95 -37.78 7.82
C PHE A 761 58.20 -37.32 9.08
N PRO A 762 57.73 -36.06 9.17
CA PRO A 762 57.03 -35.58 10.37
C PRO A 762 55.58 -36.12 10.44
N GLU A 763 55.11 -36.49 11.64
CA GLU A 763 53.72 -36.91 11.87
C GLU A 763 52.72 -35.80 11.50
N GLU A 764 53.11 -34.54 11.72
CA GLU A 764 52.34 -33.35 11.36
C GLU A 764 52.13 -33.24 9.85
N LEU A 765 53.12 -33.65 9.05
CA LEU A 765 53.04 -33.69 7.59
C LEU A 765 52.11 -34.82 7.13
N GLY A 766 52.13 -35.96 7.81
CA GLY A 766 51.18 -37.05 7.59
C GLY A 766 49.74 -36.61 7.82
N THR A 767 49.49 -35.89 8.93
CA THR A 767 48.17 -35.31 9.25
C THR A 767 47.69 -34.35 8.15
N LEU A 768 48.56 -33.52 7.60
CA LEU A 768 48.23 -32.62 6.49
C LEU A 768 47.85 -33.40 5.23
N PHE A 769 48.63 -34.41 4.83
CA PHE A 769 48.34 -35.20 3.63
C PHE A 769 47.04 -35.99 3.75
N ASN A 770 46.77 -36.61 4.91
CA ASN A 770 45.50 -37.29 5.17
C ASN A 770 44.33 -36.30 5.07
N SER A 771 44.46 -35.10 5.66
CA SER A 771 43.42 -34.06 5.60
C SER A 771 43.18 -33.55 4.17
N MET A 772 44.24 -33.23 3.42
CA MET A 772 44.13 -32.79 2.02
C MET A 772 43.53 -33.87 1.12
N LYS A 773 43.86 -35.14 1.37
CA LYS A 773 43.31 -36.26 0.63
C LYS A 773 41.82 -36.44 0.91
N LYS A 774 41.42 -36.38 2.19
CA LYS A 774 40.02 -36.43 2.63
C LYS A 774 39.19 -35.30 2.01
N MET A 775 39.74 -34.08 1.96
CA MET A 775 39.11 -32.96 1.24
C MET A 775 38.86 -33.30 -0.23
N LEU A 776 39.86 -33.86 -0.94
CA LEU A 776 39.78 -34.17 -2.36
C LEU A 776 38.83 -35.32 -2.74
N GLU A 777 38.74 -36.35 -1.91
CA GLU A 777 38.06 -37.61 -2.29
C GLU A 777 36.72 -37.83 -1.62
N VAL A 778 36.49 -37.19 -0.47
CA VAL A 778 35.27 -37.37 0.32
C VAL A 778 34.47 -36.08 0.36
N LEU A 779 35.06 -35.02 0.89
CA LEU A 779 34.30 -33.81 1.26
C LEU A 779 33.91 -32.97 0.04
N GLN A 780 34.86 -32.68 -0.85
CA GLN A 780 34.60 -31.87 -2.04
C GLN A 780 33.64 -32.55 -3.04
N PRO A 781 33.77 -33.86 -3.35
CA PRO A 781 32.79 -34.55 -4.18
C PRO A 781 31.38 -34.57 -3.59
N GLU A 782 31.24 -34.67 -2.26
CA GLU A 782 29.92 -34.62 -1.60
C GLU A 782 29.31 -33.22 -1.72
N ILE A 783 30.08 -32.15 -1.51
CA ILE A 783 29.65 -30.76 -1.74
C ILE A 783 29.23 -30.56 -3.20
N GLU A 784 30.05 -30.98 -4.17
CA GLU A 784 29.72 -30.86 -5.59
C GLU A 784 28.44 -31.63 -5.94
N LYS A 785 28.25 -32.83 -5.39
CA LYS A 785 27.05 -33.63 -5.59
C LYS A 785 25.81 -32.97 -5.01
N GLN A 786 25.91 -32.42 -3.79
CA GLN A 786 24.80 -31.68 -3.18
C GLN A 786 24.49 -30.39 -3.95
N PHE A 787 25.52 -29.68 -4.41
CA PHE A 787 25.36 -28.51 -5.26
C PHE A 787 24.64 -28.86 -6.57
N LYS A 788 25.16 -29.82 -7.34
CA LYS A 788 24.60 -30.27 -8.63
C LYS A 788 23.17 -30.82 -8.49
N SER A 789 22.92 -31.68 -7.50
CA SER A 789 21.58 -32.26 -7.30
C SER A 789 20.53 -31.19 -6.95
N ARG A 790 20.89 -30.18 -6.15
CA ARG A 790 19.97 -29.12 -5.75
C ARG A 790 19.75 -28.03 -6.81
N ILE A 791 20.64 -27.93 -7.80
CA ILE A 791 20.55 -26.98 -8.93
C ILE A 791 19.87 -27.60 -10.16
N SER A 792 19.82 -28.93 -10.27
CA SER A 792 19.20 -29.63 -11.43
C SER A 792 17.71 -29.29 -11.69
N CYS A 793 17.03 -28.63 -10.76
CA CYS A 793 15.65 -28.13 -10.91
C CYS A 793 15.54 -26.80 -11.70
N ILE A 794 16.64 -26.23 -12.18
CA ILE A 794 16.70 -24.89 -12.75
C ILE A 794 16.90 -24.94 -14.27
N SER A 795 16.03 -24.26 -15.04
CA SER A 795 16.22 -24.05 -16.48
C SER A 795 17.49 -23.23 -16.72
N GLN A 796 18.40 -23.77 -17.53
CA GLN A 796 19.70 -23.19 -17.85
C GLN A 796 19.58 -21.70 -18.22
N SER A 797 20.22 -20.82 -17.44
CA SER A 797 20.43 -19.42 -17.81
C SER A 797 21.73 -19.26 -18.59
N GLU A 798 21.76 -18.34 -19.54
CA GLU A 798 22.71 -18.33 -20.66
C GLU A 798 24.17 -17.97 -20.35
N ASN A 799 24.57 -17.58 -19.13
CA ASN A 799 25.82 -16.80 -18.97
C ASN A 799 26.92 -17.34 -18.05
N ALA A 800 26.74 -18.46 -17.33
CA ALA A 800 27.86 -19.18 -16.69
C ALA A 800 27.43 -20.60 -16.31
N VAL A 801 28.28 -21.60 -16.58
CA VAL A 801 27.99 -22.99 -16.22
C VAL A 801 28.24 -23.17 -14.72
N PRO A 802 27.21 -23.48 -13.91
CA PRO A 802 27.40 -23.72 -12.48
C PRO A 802 28.36 -24.89 -12.25
N GLY A 803 29.34 -24.70 -11.36
CA GLY A 803 30.33 -25.71 -10.98
C GLY A 803 31.76 -25.47 -11.52
N GLU A 804 31.98 -24.44 -12.34
CA GLU A 804 33.31 -24.08 -12.84
C GLU A 804 34.26 -23.61 -11.71
N LEU A 805 33.77 -22.79 -10.77
CA LEU A 805 34.58 -22.28 -9.67
C LEU A 805 34.96 -23.40 -8.70
N LEU A 806 34.02 -24.30 -8.40
CA LEU A 806 34.31 -25.48 -7.58
C LEU A 806 35.35 -26.37 -8.27
N SER A 807 35.21 -26.59 -9.58
CA SER A 807 36.19 -27.37 -10.37
C SER A 807 37.59 -26.74 -10.36
N GLU A 808 37.69 -25.41 -10.43
CA GLU A 808 38.96 -24.67 -10.33
C GLU A 808 39.63 -24.89 -8.97
N VAL A 809 38.86 -24.83 -7.88
CA VAL A 809 39.36 -25.09 -6.53
C VAL A 809 39.84 -26.55 -6.42
N THR A 810 39.07 -27.51 -6.92
CA THR A 810 39.44 -28.92 -7.00
C THR A 810 40.79 -29.12 -7.71
N VAL A 811 40.98 -28.49 -8.87
CA VAL A 811 42.24 -28.58 -9.64
C VAL A 811 43.41 -27.98 -8.86
N THR A 812 43.18 -26.85 -8.18
CA THR A 812 44.18 -26.18 -7.34
C THR A 812 44.61 -27.05 -6.17
N LEU A 813 43.66 -27.65 -5.46
CA LEU A 813 43.90 -28.53 -4.33
C LEU A 813 44.67 -29.80 -4.76
N ARG A 814 44.27 -30.44 -5.86
CA ARG A 814 45.00 -31.60 -6.43
C ARG A 814 46.44 -31.24 -6.79
N THR A 815 46.65 -30.06 -7.37
CA THR A 815 47.98 -29.60 -7.78
C THR A 815 48.88 -29.35 -6.58
N LYS A 816 48.35 -28.73 -5.52
CA LYS A 816 49.09 -28.53 -4.27
C LYS A 816 49.43 -29.85 -3.58
N PHE A 817 48.48 -30.79 -3.48
CA PHE A 817 48.73 -32.14 -2.95
C PHE A 817 49.87 -32.84 -3.70
N ARG A 818 49.83 -32.88 -5.03
CA ARG A 818 50.89 -33.51 -5.85
C ARG A 818 52.25 -32.84 -5.64
N ASN A 819 52.30 -31.50 -5.63
CA ASN A 819 53.55 -30.76 -5.48
C ASN A 819 54.20 -31.01 -4.10
N TYR A 820 53.41 -30.99 -3.03
CA TYR A 820 53.91 -31.27 -1.68
C TYR A 820 54.35 -32.73 -1.54
N MET A 821 53.59 -33.66 -2.08
CA MET A 821 53.93 -35.09 -2.07
C MET A 821 55.24 -35.34 -2.82
N GLN A 822 55.39 -34.76 -4.03
CA GLN A 822 56.63 -34.89 -4.80
C GLN A 822 57.83 -34.32 -4.03
N GLY A 823 57.67 -33.17 -3.37
CA GLY A 823 58.72 -32.58 -2.53
C GLY A 823 59.13 -33.49 -1.37
N ALA A 824 58.17 -34.12 -0.70
CA ALA A 824 58.43 -35.07 0.38
C ALA A 824 59.13 -36.34 -0.13
N VAL A 825 58.67 -36.90 -1.26
CA VAL A 825 59.29 -38.08 -1.90
C VAL A 825 60.73 -37.78 -2.34
N GLU A 826 61.02 -36.60 -2.89
CA GLU A 826 62.40 -36.23 -3.26
C GLU A 826 63.32 -36.10 -2.04
N LYS A 827 62.82 -35.61 -0.90
CA LYS A 827 63.59 -35.59 0.36
C LYS A 827 63.87 -37.00 0.88
N LEU A 828 62.86 -37.89 0.85
CA LEU A 828 63.00 -39.28 1.26
C LEU A 828 63.95 -40.06 0.33
N ALA A 829 63.81 -39.90 -0.98
CA ALA A 829 64.75 -40.47 -1.96
C ALA A 829 66.16 -39.88 -1.78
N GLY A 830 66.26 -38.60 -1.37
CA GLY A 830 67.52 -37.94 -1.00
C GLY A 830 68.27 -38.65 0.13
N ASN A 831 67.57 -39.24 1.11
CA ASN A 831 68.20 -40.00 2.20
C ASN A 831 69.01 -41.20 1.69
N THR A 832 68.54 -41.83 0.62
CA THR A 832 69.26 -42.95 -0.02
C THR A 832 70.56 -42.48 -0.70
N LYS A 833 70.72 -41.19 -1.00
CA LYS A 833 71.90 -40.65 -1.69
C LYS A 833 73.00 -40.16 -0.76
N LEU A 834 72.73 -40.12 0.56
CA LEU A 834 73.63 -39.59 1.58
C LEU A 834 74.90 -40.42 1.78
N GLN A 835 74.82 -41.75 1.61
CA GLN A 835 75.95 -42.66 1.74
C GLN A 835 76.19 -43.41 0.43
N ASN A 836 77.44 -43.74 0.11
CA ASN A 836 77.76 -44.47 -1.12
C ASN A 836 77.16 -45.89 -1.13
N THR A 837 77.08 -46.51 0.05
CA THR A 837 76.52 -47.85 0.29
C THR A 837 75.01 -47.93 0.09
N THR A 838 74.31 -46.79 0.13
CA THR A 838 72.85 -46.72 -0.03
C THR A 838 72.46 -46.02 -1.33
N ASN A 839 73.41 -45.35 -1.99
CA ASN A 839 73.18 -44.65 -3.24
C ASN A 839 73.06 -45.63 -4.40
N LEU A 840 71.83 -45.87 -4.86
CA LEU A 840 71.51 -46.81 -5.94
C LEU A 840 72.41 -46.66 -7.18
N LYS A 841 72.72 -45.42 -7.59
CA LYS A 841 73.60 -45.17 -8.74
C LYS A 841 75.03 -45.63 -8.49
N LYS A 842 75.57 -45.41 -7.27
CA LYS A 842 76.91 -45.85 -6.91
C LYS A 842 76.98 -47.36 -6.68
N VAL A 843 75.97 -47.94 -6.01
CA VAL A 843 75.84 -49.38 -5.80
C VAL A 843 75.81 -50.12 -7.15
N ILE A 844 75.04 -49.62 -8.12
CA ILE A 844 75.03 -50.18 -9.48
C ILE A 844 76.38 -49.93 -10.16
N GLN A 845 76.95 -48.71 -10.13
CA GLN A 845 78.19 -48.39 -10.84
C GLN A 845 79.45 -49.10 -10.30
N GLU A 846 79.46 -49.49 -9.01
CA GLU A 846 80.58 -50.17 -8.35
C GLU A 846 80.56 -51.70 -8.54
N ALA A 847 79.52 -52.25 -9.18
CA ALA A 847 79.46 -53.66 -9.56
C ALA A 847 80.39 -53.89 -10.77
N LYS A 848 81.53 -54.57 -10.62
CA LYS A 848 82.40 -54.89 -11.77
C LYS A 848 81.86 -56.11 -12.54
N GLU A 849 82.34 -56.31 -13.77
CA GLU A 849 81.97 -57.42 -14.66
C GLU A 849 82.12 -58.83 -14.04
N SER A 850 82.97 -58.98 -13.01
CA SER A 850 83.23 -60.25 -12.30
C SER A 850 82.32 -60.50 -11.09
N VAL A 851 81.33 -59.65 -10.80
CA VAL A 851 80.52 -59.70 -9.58
C VAL A 851 79.26 -60.57 -9.79
N GLY A 852 79.02 -61.54 -8.90
CA GLY A 852 77.84 -62.43 -8.95
C GLY A 852 76.55 -61.71 -8.55
N GLU A 853 75.38 -62.26 -8.92
CA GLU A 853 74.08 -61.66 -8.55
C GLU A 853 73.87 -61.59 -7.03
N SER A 854 74.39 -62.58 -6.28
CA SER A 854 74.41 -62.62 -4.82
C SER A 854 75.17 -61.46 -4.20
N ASP A 855 76.29 -61.06 -4.82
CA ASP A 855 77.14 -59.97 -4.31
C ASP A 855 76.47 -58.61 -4.54
N ILE A 856 75.80 -58.42 -5.68
CA ILE A 856 75.01 -57.21 -5.96
C ILE A 856 73.83 -57.12 -4.99
N ARG A 857 73.16 -58.25 -4.69
CA ARG A 857 72.09 -58.32 -3.69
C ARG A 857 72.59 -57.99 -2.29
N ASN A 858 73.76 -58.50 -1.88
CA ASN A 858 74.38 -58.18 -0.59
C ASN A 858 74.75 -56.68 -0.49
N ARG A 859 75.24 -56.07 -1.58
CA ARG A 859 75.53 -54.62 -1.63
C ARG A 859 74.28 -53.75 -1.61
N MET A 860 73.14 -54.26 -2.07
CA MET A 860 71.84 -53.58 -1.99
C MET A 860 71.19 -53.67 -0.61
N GLN A 861 71.69 -54.51 0.31
CA GLN A 861 71.09 -54.72 1.63
C GLN A 861 70.99 -53.43 2.47
N PRO A 862 72.01 -52.55 2.57
CA PRO A 862 71.90 -51.30 3.32
C PRO A 862 70.82 -50.35 2.76
N LEU A 863 70.62 -50.34 1.44
CA LEU A 863 69.54 -49.59 0.80
C LEU A 863 68.17 -50.21 1.15
N LYS A 864 68.06 -51.54 1.08
CA LYS A 864 66.85 -52.27 1.47
C LYS A 864 66.45 -51.97 2.92
N ASP A 865 67.40 -51.94 3.85
CA ASP A 865 67.15 -51.66 5.27
C ASP A 865 66.62 -50.23 5.48
N ILE A 866 67.22 -49.24 4.80
CA ILE A 866 66.75 -47.83 4.85
C ILE A 866 65.36 -47.68 4.24
N LEU A 867 65.09 -48.33 3.11
CA LEU A 867 63.77 -48.30 2.47
C LEU A 867 62.71 -48.96 3.37
N THR A 868 63.01 -50.11 3.95
CA THR A 868 62.11 -50.82 4.87
C THR A 868 61.75 -49.97 6.09
N LYS A 869 62.75 -49.29 6.67
CA LYS A 869 62.54 -48.35 7.76
C LYS A 869 61.68 -47.16 7.32
N THR A 870 62.01 -46.55 6.19
CA THR A 870 61.27 -45.39 5.65
C THR A 870 59.80 -45.74 5.37
N ILE A 871 59.53 -46.92 4.80
CA ILE A 871 58.17 -47.40 4.55
C ILE A 871 57.42 -47.61 5.88
N SER A 872 58.08 -48.18 6.90
CA SER A 872 57.46 -48.35 8.22
C SER A 872 57.15 -47.02 8.90
N ASP A 873 58.05 -46.03 8.80
CA ASP A 873 57.87 -44.68 9.36
C ASP A 873 56.71 -43.95 8.66
N LEU A 874 56.57 -44.11 7.33
CA LEU A 874 55.44 -43.56 6.55
C LEU A 874 54.10 -44.18 6.98
N HIS A 875 54.05 -45.49 7.18
CA HIS A 875 52.83 -46.19 7.62
C HIS A 875 52.37 -45.74 9.01
N GLY A 876 53.29 -45.37 9.91
CA GLY A 876 52.93 -44.83 11.22
C GLY A 876 52.22 -43.48 11.18
N SER A 877 52.42 -42.69 10.12
CA SER A 877 51.93 -41.30 10.02
C SER A 877 50.83 -41.08 8.98
N LEU A 878 50.61 -42.03 8.06
CA LEU A 878 49.71 -41.89 6.91
C LEU A 878 48.55 -42.89 6.98
N GLU A 879 47.38 -42.48 6.53
CA GLU A 879 46.26 -43.41 6.30
C GLU A 879 46.57 -44.35 5.13
N ASN A 880 46.04 -45.58 5.16
CA ASN A 880 46.35 -46.65 4.20
C ASN A 880 46.37 -46.20 2.73
N HIS A 881 45.35 -45.45 2.29
CA HIS A 881 45.28 -44.97 0.91
C HIS A 881 46.39 -43.96 0.57
N VAL A 882 46.68 -43.02 1.46
CA VAL A 882 47.75 -42.02 1.27
C VAL A 882 49.12 -42.70 1.34
N PHE A 883 49.29 -43.64 2.27
CA PHE A 883 50.49 -44.46 2.42
C PHE A 883 50.83 -45.22 1.13
N VAL A 884 49.84 -45.89 0.52
CA VAL A 884 50.02 -46.63 -0.75
C VAL A 884 50.48 -45.68 -1.86
N ILE A 885 49.87 -44.50 -1.99
CA ILE A 885 50.26 -43.51 -2.99
C ILE A 885 51.71 -43.04 -2.77
N PHE A 886 52.10 -42.79 -1.52
CA PHE A 886 53.47 -42.42 -1.16
C PHE A 886 54.48 -43.50 -1.53
N CYS A 887 54.19 -44.76 -1.19
CA CYS A 887 55.05 -45.89 -1.51
C CYS A 887 55.19 -46.09 -3.02
N ARG A 888 54.08 -46.01 -3.77
CA ARG A 888 54.10 -46.11 -5.24
C ARG A 888 54.90 -44.97 -5.89
N THR A 889 54.78 -43.75 -5.37
CA THR A 889 55.52 -42.59 -5.88
C THR A 889 57.01 -42.69 -5.56
N LEU A 890 57.37 -43.14 -4.35
CA LEU A 890 58.76 -43.39 -3.98
C LEU A 890 59.37 -44.52 -4.81
N TRP A 891 58.63 -45.62 -5.02
CA TRP A 891 59.05 -46.73 -5.87
C TRP A 891 59.29 -46.29 -7.32
N ASP A 892 58.36 -45.51 -7.90
CA ASP A 892 58.54 -44.93 -9.23
C ASP A 892 59.80 -44.07 -9.28
N ARG A 893 60.01 -43.22 -8.27
CA ARG A 893 61.17 -42.32 -8.21
C ARG A 893 62.51 -43.07 -8.11
N MET A 894 62.56 -44.18 -7.37
CA MET A 894 63.72 -45.07 -7.32
C MET A 894 63.95 -45.75 -8.69
N GLY A 895 62.88 -46.12 -9.38
CA GLY A 895 62.94 -46.61 -10.76
C GLY A 895 63.54 -45.59 -11.73
N GLN A 896 63.17 -44.30 -11.60
CA GLN A 896 63.79 -43.22 -12.40
C GLN A 896 65.29 -43.07 -12.14
N ASP A 897 65.76 -43.36 -10.92
CA ASP A 897 67.20 -43.35 -10.64
C ASP A 897 67.91 -44.52 -11.34
N VAL A 898 67.27 -45.69 -11.50
CA VAL A 898 67.78 -46.80 -12.32
C VAL A 898 67.79 -46.45 -13.81
N LEU A 899 66.70 -45.84 -14.32
CA LEU A 899 66.63 -45.38 -15.72
C LEU A 899 67.80 -44.45 -16.06
N LYS A 900 68.06 -43.46 -15.20
CA LYS A 900 69.18 -42.52 -15.38
C LYS A 900 70.54 -43.22 -15.40
N VAL A 901 70.71 -44.37 -14.74
CA VAL A 901 71.96 -45.15 -14.81
C VAL A 901 72.07 -45.85 -16.17
N LEU A 902 70.98 -46.45 -16.65
CA LEU A 902 70.92 -47.14 -17.94
C LEU A 902 71.07 -46.19 -19.15
N GLU A 903 70.49 -45.00 -19.07
CA GLU A 903 70.62 -43.96 -20.10
C GLU A 903 72.08 -43.46 -20.24
N ASN A 904 72.81 -43.41 -19.13
CA ASN A 904 74.18 -42.88 -19.11
C ASN A 904 75.25 -43.91 -19.51
N LYS A 905 74.97 -45.23 -19.45
CA LYS A 905 75.96 -46.28 -19.75
C LYS A 905 75.30 -47.57 -20.27
N LYS A 906 75.56 -47.92 -21.54
CA LYS A 906 75.13 -49.17 -22.19
C LYS A 906 76.21 -50.26 -22.14
N GLU A 907 76.68 -50.62 -20.94
CA GLU A 907 77.59 -51.76 -20.75
C GLU A 907 76.79 -53.00 -20.27
N ASN A 908 77.15 -54.21 -20.74
CA ASN A 908 76.41 -55.45 -20.45
C ASN A 908 76.29 -55.73 -18.94
N TRP A 909 77.35 -55.46 -18.18
CA TRP A 909 77.32 -55.66 -16.72
C TRP A 909 76.42 -54.64 -16.01
N THR A 910 76.28 -53.41 -16.53
CA THR A 910 75.39 -52.38 -15.98
C THR A 910 73.92 -52.77 -16.15
N CYS A 911 73.57 -53.44 -17.25
CA CYS A 911 72.24 -54.03 -17.45
C CYS A 911 71.96 -55.16 -16.46
N LYS A 912 72.95 -56.04 -16.22
CA LYS A 912 72.85 -57.11 -15.22
C LYS A 912 72.67 -56.58 -13.80
N ALA A 913 73.49 -55.59 -13.41
CA ALA A 913 73.40 -54.96 -12.09
C ALA A 913 72.08 -54.20 -11.90
N SER A 914 71.60 -53.50 -12.93
CA SER A 914 70.30 -52.81 -12.90
C SER A 914 69.13 -53.79 -12.81
N ARG A 915 69.21 -54.96 -13.46
CA ARG A 915 68.18 -56.03 -13.35
C ARG A 915 68.06 -56.57 -11.92
N VAL A 916 69.20 -56.85 -11.28
CA VAL A 916 69.22 -57.31 -9.88
C VAL A 916 68.72 -56.20 -8.93
N ALA A 917 69.15 -54.96 -9.12
CA ALA A 917 68.70 -53.82 -8.32
C ALA A 917 67.18 -53.60 -8.44
N LEU A 918 66.62 -53.75 -9.64
CA LEU A 918 65.19 -53.67 -9.91
C LEU A 918 64.40 -54.78 -9.20
N SER A 919 64.90 -56.02 -9.22
CA SER A 919 64.30 -57.15 -8.48
C SER A 919 64.24 -56.84 -6.99
N VAL A 920 65.34 -56.35 -6.41
CA VAL A 920 65.40 -56.01 -4.98
C VAL A 920 64.43 -54.88 -4.62
N LEU A 921 64.31 -53.84 -5.45
CA LEU A 921 63.35 -52.76 -5.23
C LEU A 921 61.90 -53.27 -5.30
N ASN A 922 61.56 -54.06 -6.33
CA ASN A 922 60.23 -54.61 -6.49
C ASN A 922 59.86 -55.55 -5.33
N GLU A 923 60.77 -56.45 -4.95
CA GLU A 923 60.59 -57.33 -3.79
C GLU A 923 60.38 -56.51 -2.52
N THR A 924 61.17 -55.46 -2.28
CA THR A 924 61.11 -54.65 -1.04
C THR A 924 59.81 -53.86 -0.93
N PHE A 925 59.43 -53.12 -1.97
CA PHE A 925 58.18 -52.34 -1.93
C PHE A 925 56.95 -53.26 -1.87
N ALA A 926 56.90 -54.31 -2.68
CA ALA A 926 55.79 -55.26 -2.66
C ALA A 926 55.68 -56.00 -1.32
N SER A 927 56.80 -56.51 -0.77
CA SER A 927 56.77 -57.24 0.51
C SER A 927 56.39 -56.34 1.67
N GLU A 928 56.93 -55.12 1.74
CA GLU A 928 56.66 -54.21 2.86
C GLU A 928 55.25 -53.61 2.80
N MET A 929 54.76 -53.23 1.61
CA MET A 929 53.38 -52.81 1.44
C MET A 929 52.42 -53.95 1.82
N GLN A 930 52.66 -55.18 1.34
CA GLN A 930 51.85 -56.35 1.68
C GLN A 930 51.88 -56.66 3.18
N ARG A 931 53.04 -56.52 3.83
CA ARG A 931 53.22 -56.79 5.26
C ARG A 931 52.46 -55.79 6.13
N LEU A 932 52.44 -54.51 5.75
CA LEU A 932 51.87 -53.43 6.56
C LEU A 932 50.37 -53.21 6.31
N VAL A 933 49.93 -53.27 5.06
CA VAL A 933 48.54 -52.98 4.68
C VAL A 933 47.70 -54.27 4.56
N GLY A 934 48.30 -55.40 4.18
CA GLY A 934 47.64 -56.70 4.16
C GLY A 934 46.55 -56.82 3.10
N HIS A 935 45.37 -57.32 3.48
CA HIS A 935 44.27 -57.66 2.57
C HIS A 935 43.53 -56.45 1.96
N THR A 936 43.85 -55.22 2.38
CA THR A 936 43.23 -53.99 1.84
C THR A 936 43.96 -53.44 0.60
N LEU A 937 45.07 -54.05 0.18
CA LEU A 937 45.74 -53.72 -1.08
C LEU A 937 44.97 -54.31 -2.27
N GLU A 938 44.76 -53.49 -3.30
CA GLU A 938 44.27 -53.98 -4.59
C GLU A 938 45.43 -54.51 -5.44
N ASP A 939 45.15 -55.42 -6.39
CA ASP A 939 46.16 -55.94 -7.33
C ASP A 939 46.91 -54.82 -8.08
N LYS A 940 46.21 -53.70 -8.33
CA LYS A 940 46.76 -52.50 -8.97
C LYS A 940 47.76 -51.74 -8.10
N ASP A 941 47.67 -51.87 -6.78
CA ASP A 941 48.54 -51.17 -5.83
C ASP A 941 49.94 -51.79 -5.76
N VAL A 942 50.04 -53.09 -6.07
CA VAL A 942 51.30 -53.85 -6.09
C VAL A 942 51.90 -53.94 -7.51
N GLU A 943 51.16 -53.51 -8.53
CA GLU A 943 51.67 -53.43 -9.91
C GLU A 943 52.85 -52.46 -10.02
N ALA A 944 53.88 -52.86 -10.78
CA ALA A 944 55.09 -52.08 -10.95
C ALA A 944 54.81 -50.67 -11.53
N PRO A 945 55.34 -49.60 -10.92
CA PRO A 945 55.16 -48.23 -11.41
C PRO A 945 55.74 -48.01 -12.83
N ARG A 946 55.31 -46.93 -13.48
CA ARG A 946 55.64 -46.63 -14.89
C ARG A 946 57.15 -46.64 -15.17
N SER A 947 57.95 -46.00 -14.32
CA SER A 947 59.40 -45.94 -14.51
C SER A 947 60.03 -47.33 -14.36
N ILE A 948 59.48 -48.19 -13.51
CA ILE A 948 59.94 -49.57 -13.33
C ILE A 948 59.62 -50.42 -14.55
N LEU A 949 58.40 -50.30 -15.10
CA LEU A 949 58.00 -50.98 -16.35
C LEU A 949 58.89 -50.55 -17.53
N GLU A 950 59.25 -49.27 -17.60
CA GLU A 950 60.16 -48.76 -18.62
C GLU A 950 61.56 -49.36 -18.48
N VAL A 951 62.10 -49.44 -17.26
CA VAL A 951 63.37 -50.15 -16.99
C VAL A 951 63.27 -51.62 -17.42
N GLN A 952 62.18 -52.31 -17.07
CA GLN A 952 61.96 -53.71 -17.44
C GLN A 952 61.95 -53.88 -18.96
N SER A 953 61.30 -52.97 -19.70
CA SER A 953 61.25 -53.00 -21.16
C SER A 953 62.63 -52.80 -21.81
N ILE A 954 63.49 -51.97 -21.23
CA ILE A 954 64.86 -51.73 -21.69
C ILE A 954 65.74 -52.95 -21.39
N LEU A 955 65.53 -53.61 -20.24
CA LEU A 955 66.32 -54.76 -19.81
C LEU A 955 65.88 -56.11 -20.42
N CYS A 956 64.69 -56.16 -21.04
CA CYS A 956 64.18 -57.32 -21.78
C CYS A 956 64.49 -57.28 -23.28
N LYS A 957 64.93 -56.12 -23.79
CA LYS A 957 65.57 -55.98 -25.10
C LYS A 957 67.04 -56.34 -24.98
#